data_AF-A0A4U2D109-F1
#
_entry.id   AF-A0A4U2D109-F1
#
_cell.length_a   1.000
_cell.length_b   1.000
_cell.length_c   1.000
_cell.angle_alpha   90.00
_cell.angle_beta   90.00
_cell.angle_gamma   90.00
#
_symmetry.space_group_name_H-M   'P 1'
#
loop_
_entity.id
_entity.type
_entity.pdbx_description
1 polymer ?
#
loop_
_entity_poly.entity_id
_entity_poly.type
_entity_poly.pdbx_seq_one_letter_code
_entity_poly.pdbx_strand_id
1 'polypeptide(L)'
;MVNDVEFKFELQGSEHDFRVESFQVIEELSKPFQISLSLLSLDPDISFDALIRKPGSLTLYGQGVSSARCFHGVVNEVRYLGSGRRFSRYQLTLVPQAWFLSQRQDCRIFQQKSASAIISEVLDDASVTDYRLELSGVYPSKEYVLQYRETDLEFVQRILAEHGMWYYFEHTEANHTMVIVDSNDAIAELLSSPLNGSYLGPIVYHADGGGVADREHISDLELVNRVKTGHVTYTDYNYEFPKIPQEMSSSGELDLDLKLFDFPGRYVDPMMGQVRSNEWMSEYVVDNQQVEATSNVMRLASGYSFSISEHPRSAINRDYLMLSVMHSGHDPQVHEDETNGLPTTYHNQFACIPRNVEFRAPKLEAPLVEGTQTAVVVGPAGEEIYTDKLGRIKVQFHWDRYGESDEHSSCWIRVSQSMAAPTWGAVYLPRIGHEVVVTFLEGDPDRPLVTGAVYNGLHYPPYSLPENKTRTTFRTQTHKGTGYNELSFEDEANQEEVYIHAQKDMSTKVLNNRYRDIGQDEFLKVARHQTNDVHGDHKETIDGHKATQVNSTFTETVEQDVSVTYNANETQYVKNNSDLEIGDNQITKIGKNDDLDVGENSNLTVGASKSSDIGADDNQTVGGNLTVSVKGNTSYKADGATQVISGDKIVLKTGGSSLVMNSDGSIKLSGSSITIEGSDKVVIKGGNVAIN
;
A
#
# COMPACT_ATOMS: atom_id res chain seq x y z
N MET A 1 56.59 -49.67 -0.13
CA MET A 1 56.27 -50.27 -1.45
C MET A 1 55.25 -49.35 -2.07
N VAL A 2 55.57 -48.75 -3.21
CA VAL A 2 54.58 -47.97 -3.97
C VAL A 2 53.69 -49.01 -4.64
N ASN A 3 52.39 -48.99 -4.34
CA ASN A 3 51.43 -49.83 -5.05
C ASN A 3 51.30 -49.31 -6.47
N ASP A 4 51.11 -50.20 -7.44
CA ASP A 4 50.80 -49.78 -8.81
C ASP A 4 49.52 -48.93 -8.81
N VAL A 5 49.47 -47.92 -9.67
CA VAL A 5 48.30 -47.06 -9.81
C VAL A 5 47.16 -47.89 -10.40
N GLU A 6 46.02 -47.94 -9.70
CA GLU A 6 44.84 -48.71 -10.10
C GLU A 6 43.57 -47.89 -9.88
N PHE A 7 42.59 -48.05 -10.77
CA PHE A 7 41.30 -47.38 -10.70
C PHE A 7 40.17 -48.40 -10.69
N LYS A 8 39.26 -48.28 -9.73
CA LYS A 8 38.11 -49.18 -9.61
C LYS A 8 36.82 -48.38 -9.62
N PHE A 9 35.82 -48.84 -10.37
CA PHE A 9 34.49 -48.27 -10.36
C PHE A 9 33.46 -49.32 -9.96
N GLU A 10 32.59 -48.96 -9.03
CA GLU A 10 31.47 -49.80 -8.59
C GLU A 10 30.16 -49.01 -8.70
N LEU A 11 29.13 -49.64 -9.27
CA LEU A 11 27.79 -49.08 -9.32
C LEU A 11 26.91 -49.79 -8.28
N GLN A 12 26.36 -49.05 -7.32
CA GLN A 12 25.59 -49.61 -6.22
C GLN A 12 24.30 -50.28 -6.74
N GLY A 13 24.10 -51.54 -6.35
CA GLY A 13 22.92 -52.31 -6.73
C GLY A 13 22.92 -52.79 -8.19
N SER A 14 24.07 -52.77 -8.87
CA SER A 14 24.28 -53.33 -10.20
C SER A 14 25.00 -54.68 -10.14
N GLU A 15 24.62 -55.60 -11.01
CA GLU A 15 25.36 -56.87 -11.23
C GLU A 15 26.42 -56.72 -12.35
N HIS A 16 26.43 -55.58 -13.05
CA HIS A 16 27.35 -55.32 -14.15
C HIS A 16 28.75 -54.93 -13.63
N ASP A 17 29.77 -55.60 -14.16
CA ASP A 17 31.18 -55.32 -13.88
C ASP A 17 31.75 -54.34 -14.92
N PHE A 18 32.50 -53.36 -14.44
CA PHE A 18 33.09 -52.28 -15.22
C PHE A 18 34.57 -52.12 -14.92
N ARG A 19 35.38 -52.01 -15.97
CA ARG A 19 36.79 -51.60 -15.86
C ARG A 19 36.94 -50.15 -16.26
N VAL A 20 37.75 -49.39 -15.54
CA VAL A 20 37.98 -47.97 -15.81
C VAL A 20 39.07 -47.83 -16.87
N GLU A 21 38.72 -47.34 -18.05
CA GLU A 21 39.70 -47.02 -19.11
C GLU A 21 40.27 -45.61 -18.91
N SER A 22 39.42 -44.65 -18.58
CA SER A 22 39.83 -43.29 -18.27
C SER A 22 38.77 -42.58 -17.45
N PHE A 23 39.18 -41.57 -16.70
CA PHE A 23 38.24 -40.68 -16.03
C PHE A 23 38.74 -39.23 -16.03
N GLN A 24 37.77 -38.33 -15.91
CA GLN A 24 37.99 -36.94 -15.56
C GLN A 24 37.03 -36.57 -14.42
N VAL A 25 37.56 -36.09 -13.29
CA VAL A 25 36.74 -35.56 -12.19
C VAL A 25 37.02 -34.07 -12.05
N ILE A 26 35.96 -33.26 -12.04
CA ILE A 26 36.03 -31.81 -11.83
C ILE A 26 35.29 -31.51 -10.52
N GLU A 27 35.99 -30.94 -9.56
CA GLU A 27 35.43 -30.41 -8.32
C GLU A 27 35.82 -28.94 -8.18
N GLU A 28 34.87 -28.11 -7.76
CA GLU A 28 35.08 -26.68 -7.54
C GLU A 28 34.20 -26.21 -6.40
N LEU A 29 34.71 -25.25 -5.61
CA LEU A 29 33.95 -24.63 -4.54
C LEU A 29 32.64 -24.04 -5.05
N SER A 30 31.58 -24.29 -4.29
CA SER A 30 30.23 -23.81 -4.56
C SER A 30 29.65 -24.21 -5.93
N LYS A 31 30.18 -25.29 -6.54
CA LYS A 31 29.65 -25.88 -7.78
C LYS A 31 29.42 -27.38 -7.63
N PRO A 32 28.42 -27.97 -8.33
CA PRO A 32 28.27 -29.41 -8.42
C PRO A 32 29.51 -30.04 -9.08
N PHE A 33 30.08 -31.08 -8.46
CA PHE A 33 31.16 -31.85 -9.11
C PHE A 33 30.62 -32.64 -10.31
N GLN A 34 31.53 -33.00 -11.21
CA GLN A 34 31.24 -33.89 -12.34
C GLN A 34 32.33 -34.96 -12.48
N ILE A 35 31.93 -36.22 -12.53
CA ILE A 35 32.81 -37.38 -12.72
C ILE A 35 32.44 -38.00 -14.07
N SER A 36 33.31 -37.85 -15.05
CA SER A 36 33.15 -38.45 -16.38
C SER A 36 34.02 -39.70 -16.48
N LEU A 37 33.39 -40.87 -16.64
CA LEU A 37 34.06 -42.17 -16.71
C LEU A 37 33.93 -42.75 -18.11
N SER A 38 35.03 -43.27 -18.66
CA SER A 38 34.98 -44.22 -19.76
C SER A 38 35.24 -45.62 -19.21
N LEU A 39 34.26 -46.50 -19.40
CA LEU A 39 34.21 -47.83 -18.81
C LEU A 39 34.15 -48.91 -19.88
N LEU A 40 34.76 -50.04 -19.59
CA LEU A 40 34.70 -51.25 -20.41
C LEU A 40 33.89 -52.32 -19.68
N SER A 41 32.94 -52.94 -20.38
CA SER A 41 32.20 -54.10 -19.87
C SER A 41 32.22 -55.25 -20.87
N LEU A 42 32.10 -56.48 -20.36
CA LEU A 42 31.91 -57.67 -21.19
C LEU A 42 30.49 -57.78 -21.74
N ASP A 43 29.52 -57.15 -21.06
CA ASP A 43 28.14 -57.13 -21.46
C ASP A 43 27.90 -55.99 -22.46
N PRO A 44 27.53 -56.28 -23.73
CA PRO A 44 27.24 -55.25 -24.72
C PRO A 44 25.81 -54.70 -24.66
N ASP A 45 24.91 -55.29 -23.86
CA ASP A 45 23.47 -55.00 -23.88
C ASP A 45 22.94 -54.56 -22.51
N ILE A 46 23.78 -53.83 -21.76
CA ILE A 46 23.38 -53.24 -20.48
C ILE A 46 22.28 -52.20 -20.71
N SER A 47 21.10 -52.44 -20.13
CA SER A 47 19.99 -51.48 -20.17
C SER A 47 20.35 -50.19 -19.44
N PHE A 48 20.13 -49.04 -20.09
CA PHE A 48 20.43 -47.74 -19.48
C PHE A 48 19.58 -47.44 -18.25
N ASP A 49 18.37 -48.00 -18.16
CA ASP A 49 17.51 -47.88 -16.97
C ASP A 49 18.12 -48.57 -15.73
N ALA A 50 18.99 -49.57 -15.94
CA ALA A 50 19.73 -50.22 -14.85
C ALA A 50 20.88 -49.34 -14.32
N LEU A 51 21.33 -48.35 -15.10
CA LEU A 51 22.48 -47.50 -14.81
C LEU A 51 22.09 -46.10 -14.35
N ILE A 52 21.09 -45.49 -15.00
CA ILE A 52 20.68 -44.11 -14.76
C ILE A 52 20.13 -43.93 -13.34
N ARG A 53 20.44 -42.79 -12.70
CA ARG A 53 20.06 -42.46 -11.32
C ARG A 53 20.55 -43.44 -10.26
N LYS A 54 21.49 -44.34 -10.58
CA LYS A 54 22.13 -45.21 -9.59
C LYS A 54 23.35 -44.51 -8.96
N PRO A 55 23.60 -44.71 -7.66
CA PRO A 55 24.84 -44.26 -7.04
C PRO A 55 26.01 -45.10 -7.54
N GLY A 56 27.17 -44.48 -7.74
CA GLY A 56 28.41 -45.15 -8.09
C GLY A 56 29.61 -44.50 -7.43
N SER A 57 30.68 -45.28 -7.26
CA SER A 57 31.91 -44.86 -6.60
C SER A 57 33.12 -45.20 -7.47
N LEU A 58 33.95 -44.19 -7.76
CA LEU A 58 35.28 -44.34 -8.34
C LEU A 58 36.33 -44.27 -7.23
N THR A 59 37.14 -45.31 -7.08
CA THR A 59 38.21 -45.38 -6.08
C THR A 59 39.58 -45.42 -6.76
N LEU A 60 40.49 -44.56 -6.28
CA LEU A 60 41.87 -44.45 -6.77
C LEU A 60 42.84 -45.12 -5.79
N TYR A 61 43.73 -45.95 -6.31
CA TYR A 61 44.80 -46.63 -5.57
C TYR A 61 46.17 -46.25 -6.15
N GLY A 62 47.23 -46.42 -5.35
CA GLY A 62 48.63 -46.21 -5.78
C GLY A 62 49.43 -45.30 -4.86
N GLN A 63 48.78 -44.55 -3.95
CA GLN A 63 49.43 -43.71 -2.94
C GLN A 63 48.95 -44.09 -1.54
N GLY A 64 49.89 -44.51 -0.67
CA GLY A 64 49.57 -45.10 0.64
C GLY A 64 49.37 -46.63 0.57
N VAL A 65 48.85 -47.22 1.64
CA VAL A 65 48.58 -48.67 1.72
C VAL A 65 47.12 -49.06 1.46
N SER A 66 46.22 -48.09 1.27
CA SER A 66 44.79 -48.24 0.98
C SER A 66 44.38 -47.32 -0.18
N SER A 67 43.08 -47.14 -0.40
CA SER A 67 42.54 -46.15 -1.35
C SER A 67 43.06 -44.74 -1.04
N ALA A 68 43.67 -44.10 -2.04
CA ALA A 68 44.15 -42.73 -1.94
C ALA A 68 42.99 -41.72 -1.92
N ARG A 69 41.95 -41.98 -2.72
CA ARG A 69 40.73 -41.18 -2.79
C ARG A 69 39.56 -41.98 -3.32
N CYS A 70 38.34 -41.64 -2.91
CA CYS A 70 37.10 -42.14 -3.50
C CYS A 70 36.21 -40.97 -3.94
N PHE A 71 35.46 -41.19 -5.01
CA PHE A 71 34.52 -40.24 -5.59
C PHE A 71 33.17 -40.91 -5.76
N HIS A 72 32.26 -40.60 -4.85
CA HIS A 72 30.88 -41.05 -4.93
C HIS A 72 29.99 -40.02 -5.65
N GLY A 73 29.09 -40.47 -6.53
CA GLY A 73 28.09 -39.63 -7.18
C GLY A 73 26.89 -40.45 -7.67
N VAL A 74 25.96 -39.80 -8.35
CA VAL A 74 24.76 -40.41 -8.96
C VAL A 74 24.82 -40.23 -10.47
N VAL A 75 24.56 -41.31 -11.21
CA VAL A 75 24.62 -41.28 -12.69
C VAL A 75 23.50 -40.40 -13.24
N ASN A 76 23.85 -39.30 -13.94
CA ASN A 76 22.89 -38.46 -14.66
C ASN A 76 22.88 -38.70 -16.18
N GLU A 77 23.94 -39.29 -16.71
CA GLU A 77 24.08 -39.52 -18.15
C GLU A 77 24.81 -40.84 -18.42
N VAL A 78 24.32 -41.57 -19.42
CA VAL A 78 24.90 -42.83 -19.89
C VAL A 78 25.00 -42.77 -21.42
N ARG A 79 26.17 -43.13 -21.96
CA ARG A 79 26.40 -43.29 -23.40
C ARG A 79 26.99 -44.66 -23.68
N TYR A 80 26.57 -45.24 -24.80
CA TYR A 80 27.22 -46.40 -25.40
C TYR A 80 28.10 -45.94 -26.56
N LEU A 81 29.39 -46.24 -26.51
CA LEU A 81 30.39 -45.77 -27.47
C LEU A 81 30.79 -46.85 -28.50
N GLY A 82 30.11 -48.00 -28.48
CA GLY A 82 30.35 -49.13 -29.38
C GLY A 82 31.12 -50.28 -28.74
N SER A 83 31.20 -51.40 -29.46
CA SER A 83 31.99 -52.57 -29.06
C SER A 83 33.35 -52.58 -29.72
N GLY A 84 34.39 -52.83 -28.92
CA GLY A 84 35.69 -53.29 -29.39
C GLY A 84 35.68 -54.80 -29.66
N ARG A 85 36.87 -55.41 -29.73
CA ARG A 85 37.01 -56.86 -30.00
C ARG A 85 36.47 -57.74 -28.87
N ARG A 86 36.64 -57.29 -27.62
CA ARG A 86 36.32 -58.07 -26.41
C ARG A 86 35.41 -57.33 -25.43
N PHE A 87 35.56 -56.02 -25.32
CA PHE A 87 34.77 -55.19 -24.42
C PHE A 87 33.91 -54.21 -25.19
N SER A 88 32.75 -53.92 -24.62
CA SER A 88 31.88 -52.81 -24.98
C SER A 88 32.22 -51.58 -24.15
N ARG A 89 32.28 -50.42 -24.81
CA ARG A 89 32.65 -49.15 -24.16
C ARG A 89 31.39 -48.37 -23.79
N TYR A 90 31.30 -48.01 -22.52
CA TYR A 90 30.29 -47.13 -21.97
C TYR A 90 30.93 -45.86 -21.45
N GLN A 91 30.18 -44.77 -21.44
CA GLN A 91 30.56 -43.54 -20.76
C GLN A 91 29.48 -43.17 -19.76
N LEU A 92 29.86 -42.97 -18.51
CA LEU A 92 28.95 -42.61 -17.43
C LEU A 92 29.38 -41.25 -16.89
N THR A 93 28.41 -40.36 -16.69
CA THR A 93 28.62 -39.10 -15.97
C THR A 93 27.92 -39.21 -14.63
N LEU A 94 28.66 -39.01 -13.54
CA LEU A 94 28.14 -38.95 -12.19
C LEU A 94 28.22 -37.51 -11.66
N VAL A 95 27.19 -37.12 -10.93
CA VAL A 95 26.99 -35.78 -10.35
C VAL A 95 26.50 -35.90 -8.90
N PRO A 96 26.59 -34.84 -8.07
CA PRO A 96 26.01 -34.89 -6.74
C PRO A 96 24.48 -34.93 -6.79
N GLN A 97 23.83 -35.35 -5.70
CA GLN A 97 22.37 -35.22 -5.52
C GLN A 97 21.91 -33.77 -5.74
N ALA A 98 22.72 -32.79 -5.31
CA ALA A 98 22.47 -31.37 -5.50
C ALA A 98 22.29 -30.98 -6.98
N TRP A 99 22.89 -31.69 -7.93
CA TRP A 99 22.75 -31.39 -9.36
C TRP A 99 21.30 -31.57 -9.84
N PHE A 100 20.51 -32.49 -9.26
CA PHE A 100 19.13 -32.70 -9.68
C PHE A 100 18.22 -31.50 -9.38
N LEU A 101 18.63 -30.58 -8.52
CA LEU A 101 17.93 -29.30 -8.32
C LEU A 101 17.96 -28.43 -9.58
N SER A 102 18.94 -28.61 -10.48
CA SER A 102 18.96 -27.93 -11.79
C SER A 102 17.85 -28.41 -12.73
N GLN A 103 17.21 -29.54 -12.41
CA GLN A 103 16.12 -30.13 -13.18
C GLN A 103 14.74 -29.78 -12.60
N ARG A 104 14.71 -28.91 -11.58
CA ARG A 104 13.51 -28.45 -10.88
C ARG A 104 13.46 -26.94 -10.93
N GLN A 105 12.28 -26.37 -11.21
CA GLN A 105 12.07 -24.93 -11.32
C GLN A 105 10.69 -24.61 -10.75
N ASP A 106 10.59 -23.55 -9.96
CA ASP A 106 9.33 -23.15 -9.31
C ASP A 106 9.18 -21.62 -9.17
N CYS A 107 7.99 -21.20 -8.78
CA CYS A 107 7.72 -19.86 -8.23
C CYS A 107 7.17 -20.01 -6.80
N ARG A 108 8.01 -19.74 -5.79
CA ARG A 108 7.67 -20.03 -4.39
C ARG A 108 8.06 -18.89 -3.45
N ILE A 109 7.11 -18.54 -2.59
CA ILE A 109 7.28 -17.52 -1.55
C ILE A 109 7.73 -18.19 -0.25
N PHE A 110 8.81 -17.69 0.33
CA PHE A 110 9.28 -18.02 1.67
C PHE A 110 9.11 -16.79 2.57
N GLN A 111 8.37 -16.94 3.66
CA GLN A 111 8.11 -15.87 4.62
C GLN A 111 8.54 -16.26 6.02
N GLN A 112 9.10 -15.29 6.74
CA GLN A 112 9.53 -15.46 8.14
C GLN A 112 10.49 -16.64 8.33
N LYS A 113 11.42 -16.83 7.39
CA LYS A 113 12.45 -17.88 7.43
C LYS A 113 13.85 -17.30 7.28
N SER A 114 14.83 -17.90 7.96
CA SER A 114 16.25 -17.58 7.77
C SER A 114 16.75 -18.18 6.45
N ALA A 115 17.88 -17.67 5.94
CA ALA A 115 18.53 -18.23 4.75
C ALA A 115 18.81 -19.73 4.89
N SER A 116 19.32 -20.17 6.06
CA SER A 116 19.58 -21.58 6.37
C SER A 116 18.31 -22.44 6.33
N ALA A 117 17.20 -21.96 6.88
CA ALA A 117 15.93 -22.68 6.87
C ALA A 117 15.36 -22.82 5.45
N ILE A 118 15.48 -21.77 4.63
CA ILE A 118 15.06 -21.79 3.22
C ILE A 118 15.89 -22.82 2.43
N ILE A 119 17.22 -22.81 2.60
CA ILE A 119 18.11 -23.76 1.92
C ILE A 119 17.76 -25.20 2.30
N SER A 120 17.62 -25.49 3.60
CA SER A 120 17.23 -26.81 4.08
C SER A 120 15.89 -27.28 3.49
N GLU A 121 14.88 -26.43 3.50
CA GLU A 121 13.55 -26.76 2.97
C GLU A 121 13.59 -27.11 1.48
N VAL A 122 14.35 -26.36 0.67
CA VAL A 122 14.49 -26.65 -0.76
C VAL A 122 15.26 -27.95 -1.00
N LEU A 123 16.32 -28.21 -0.25
CA LEU A 123 17.09 -29.45 -0.32
C LEU A 123 16.26 -30.67 0.09
N ASP A 124 15.52 -30.56 1.20
CA ASP A 124 14.64 -31.62 1.73
C ASP A 124 13.51 -31.94 0.73
N ASP A 125 12.85 -30.92 0.17
CA ASP A 125 11.79 -31.07 -0.84
C ASP A 125 12.30 -31.69 -2.15
N ALA A 126 13.59 -31.53 -2.45
CA ALA A 126 14.28 -32.15 -3.58
C ALA A 126 14.84 -33.56 -3.26
N SER A 127 14.68 -34.03 -2.01
CA SER A 127 15.22 -35.31 -1.51
C SER A 127 16.76 -35.39 -1.58
N VAL A 128 17.44 -34.27 -1.34
CA VAL A 128 18.89 -34.29 -1.06
C VAL A 128 19.06 -34.70 0.40
N THR A 129 19.52 -35.94 0.62
CA THR A 129 19.51 -36.58 1.96
C THR A 129 20.77 -36.33 2.76
N ASP A 130 21.88 -36.06 2.07
CA ASP A 130 23.21 -35.98 2.67
C ASP A 130 23.76 -34.56 2.53
N TYR A 131 23.31 -33.66 3.40
CA TYR A 131 23.88 -32.32 3.55
C TYR A 131 24.00 -31.92 5.02
N ARG A 132 24.87 -30.95 5.31
CA ARG A 132 25.01 -30.36 6.65
C ARG A 132 25.39 -28.90 6.59
N LEU A 133 24.95 -28.16 7.62
CA LEU A 133 25.22 -26.75 7.81
C LEU A 133 26.26 -26.58 8.92
N GLU A 134 27.45 -26.11 8.58
CA GLU A 134 28.55 -25.79 9.49
C GLU A 134 28.78 -24.27 9.49
N LEU A 135 27.80 -23.56 10.02
CA LEU A 135 27.74 -22.11 10.01
C LEU A 135 28.23 -21.52 11.33
N SER A 136 29.11 -20.52 11.26
CA SER A 136 29.60 -19.75 12.40
C SER A 136 28.76 -18.51 12.69
N GLY A 137 28.06 -17.99 11.67
CA GLY A 137 27.21 -16.82 11.72
C GLY A 137 25.77 -17.10 12.17
N VAL A 138 25.08 -16.04 12.58
CA VAL A 138 23.63 -16.05 12.86
C VAL A 138 22.90 -15.32 11.75
N TYR A 139 22.01 -16.02 11.06
CA TYR A 139 21.28 -15.49 9.92
C TYR A 139 19.83 -15.15 10.31
N PRO A 140 19.45 -13.86 10.31
CA PRO A 140 18.12 -13.45 10.73
C PRO A 140 17.05 -13.96 9.78
N SER A 141 15.84 -14.10 10.32
CA SER A 141 14.65 -14.38 9.54
C SER A 141 14.35 -13.20 8.59
N LYS A 142 14.07 -13.51 7.31
CA LYS A 142 13.60 -12.53 6.33
C LYS A 142 12.08 -12.52 6.30
N GLU A 143 11.48 -11.34 6.17
CA GLU A 143 10.03 -11.20 6.01
C GLU A 143 9.55 -11.92 4.75
N TYR A 144 10.28 -11.78 3.65
CA TYR A 144 9.88 -12.22 2.32
C TYR A 144 11.10 -12.54 1.44
N VAL A 145 11.09 -13.71 0.83
CA VAL A 145 12.03 -14.14 -0.20
C VAL A 145 11.25 -14.92 -1.25
N LEU A 146 11.45 -14.60 -2.51
CA LEU A 146 10.78 -15.21 -3.63
C LEU A 146 11.79 -15.94 -4.51
N GLN A 147 11.55 -17.24 -4.72
CA GLN A 147 12.10 -18.00 -5.84
C GLN A 147 11.22 -17.69 -7.05
N TYR A 148 11.77 -17.08 -8.11
CA TYR A 148 10.97 -16.66 -9.27
C TYR A 148 11.56 -17.17 -10.58
N ARG A 149 10.93 -18.20 -11.15
CA ARG A 149 11.28 -18.78 -12.46
C ARG A 149 12.75 -19.16 -12.59
N GLU A 150 13.42 -19.45 -11.49
CA GLU A 150 14.78 -19.97 -11.44
C GLU A 150 14.76 -21.42 -10.94
N THR A 151 15.78 -22.21 -11.30
CA THR A 151 15.88 -23.57 -10.81
C THR A 151 16.10 -23.63 -9.30
N ASP A 152 15.75 -24.74 -8.67
CA ASP A 152 16.00 -24.93 -7.22
C ASP A 152 17.51 -24.77 -6.91
N LEU A 153 18.38 -25.14 -7.85
CA LEU A 153 19.83 -25.04 -7.69
C LEU A 153 20.30 -23.59 -7.76
N GLU A 154 19.86 -22.84 -8.77
CA GLU A 154 20.18 -21.41 -8.93
C GLU A 154 19.67 -20.63 -7.72
N PHE A 155 18.46 -20.94 -7.23
CA PHE A 155 17.90 -20.33 -6.04
C PHE A 155 18.77 -20.58 -4.81
N VAL A 156 19.13 -21.83 -4.52
CA VAL A 156 19.99 -22.18 -3.39
C VAL A 156 21.35 -21.47 -3.51
N GLN A 157 21.99 -21.51 -4.68
CA GLN A 157 23.27 -20.84 -4.91
C GLN A 157 23.17 -19.32 -4.74
N ARG A 158 22.07 -18.70 -5.17
CA ARG A 158 21.82 -17.27 -4.97
C ARG A 158 21.64 -16.93 -3.50
N ILE A 159 20.87 -17.72 -2.75
CA ILE A 159 20.69 -17.51 -1.30
C ILE A 159 22.03 -17.69 -0.56
N LEU A 160 22.85 -18.66 -0.95
CA LEU A 160 24.20 -18.84 -0.41
C LEU A 160 25.06 -17.59 -0.66
N ALA A 161 25.14 -17.13 -1.92
CA ALA A 161 25.90 -15.94 -2.31
C ALA A 161 25.43 -14.64 -1.64
N GLU A 162 24.12 -14.47 -1.43
CA GLU A 162 23.56 -13.30 -0.74
C GLU A 162 23.98 -13.16 0.73
N HIS A 163 24.41 -14.27 1.34
CA HIS A 163 24.72 -14.40 2.78
C HIS A 163 26.15 -14.85 3.04
N GLY A 164 27.01 -14.87 2.01
CA GLY A 164 28.40 -15.30 2.15
C GLY A 164 28.57 -16.79 2.47
N MET A 165 27.55 -17.60 2.27
CA MET A 165 27.68 -19.05 2.42
C MET A 165 28.21 -19.64 1.12
N TRP A 166 28.86 -20.79 1.23
CA TRP A 166 29.33 -21.59 0.10
C TRP A 166 29.38 -23.05 0.50
N TYR A 167 29.63 -23.94 -0.46
CA TYR A 167 29.67 -25.38 -0.16
C TYR A 167 30.80 -26.12 -0.87
N TYR A 168 31.11 -27.29 -0.34
CA TYR A 168 31.97 -28.29 -0.95
C TYR A 168 31.38 -29.68 -0.71
N PHE A 169 32.02 -30.72 -1.25
CA PHE A 169 31.57 -32.10 -1.08
C PHE A 169 32.62 -32.94 -0.37
N GLU A 170 32.14 -33.74 0.58
CA GLU A 170 32.92 -34.82 1.16
C GLU A 170 32.47 -36.15 0.55
N HIS A 171 33.44 -36.99 0.18
CA HIS A 171 33.16 -38.28 -0.42
C HIS A 171 33.59 -39.41 0.52
N THR A 172 32.72 -40.40 0.64
CA THR A 172 33.03 -41.72 1.19
C THR A 172 32.68 -42.78 0.16
N GLU A 173 33.05 -44.04 0.38
CA GLU A 173 32.63 -45.12 -0.52
C GLU A 173 31.10 -45.31 -0.55
N ALA A 174 30.40 -44.91 0.52
CA ALA A 174 28.97 -45.12 0.70
C ALA A 174 28.11 -43.96 0.18
N ASN A 175 28.56 -42.72 0.33
CA ASN A 175 27.81 -41.52 -0.02
C ASN A 175 28.73 -40.31 -0.31
N HIS A 176 28.11 -39.21 -0.70
CA HIS A 176 28.75 -37.89 -0.75
C HIS A 176 27.88 -36.92 0.06
N THR A 177 28.50 -36.03 0.84
CA THR A 177 27.79 -35.05 1.68
C THR A 177 28.07 -33.64 1.18
N MET A 178 27.03 -32.84 0.94
CA MET A 178 27.15 -31.41 0.68
C MET A 178 27.37 -30.66 2.00
N VAL A 179 28.51 -30.01 2.16
CA VAL A 179 28.87 -29.29 3.39
C VAL A 179 28.79 -27.81 3.12
N ILE A 180 27.86 -27.13 3.77
CA ILE A 180 27.64 -25.69 3.61
C ILE A 180 28.29 -24.96 4.78
N VAL A 181 29.16 -24.01 4.47
CA VAL A 181 29.97 -23.24 5.43
C VAL A 181 29.89 -21.75 5.12
N ASP A 182 30.27 -20.92 6.10
CA ASP A 182 30.37 -19.46 5.97
C ASP A 182 31.76 -18.90 6.34
N SER A 183 32.69 -19.78 6.71
CA SER A 183 34.01 -19.40 7.19
C SER A 183 35.09 -20.38 6.74
N ASN A 184 36.25 -19.85 6.37
CA ASN A 184 37.45 -20.64 6.06
C ASN A 184 38.00 -21.38 7.29
N ASP A 185 37.58 -21.02 8.51
CA ASP A 185 37.99 -21.72 9.73
C ASP A 185 37.19 -23.01 9.95
N ALA A 186 36.01 -23.13 9.31
CA ALA A 186 35.15 -24.31 9.37
C ALA A 186 35.55 -25.42 8.39
N ILE A 187 36.61 -25.22 7.58
CA ILE A 187 37.04 -26.21 6.58
C ILE A 187 37.93 -27.29 7.19
N ALA A 188 37.78 -28.51 6.69
CA ALA A 188 38.64 -29.62 7.08
C ALA A 188 40.06 -29.48 6.47
N GLU A 189 41.07 -29.93 7.22
CA GLU A 189 42.41 -30.11 6.67
C GLU A 189 42.45 -31.38 5.81
N LEU A 190 43.19 -31.32 4.70
CA LEU A 190 43.40 -32.43 3.78
C LEU A 190 43.97 -33.65 4.53
N LEU A 191 43.11 -34.63 4.79
CA LEU A 191 43.46 -35.81 5.58
C LEU A 191 44.64 -36.56 4.94
N SER A 192 45.76 -36.60 5.66
CA SER A 192 46.98 -37.29 5.24
C SER A 192 47.33 -38.37 6.27
N SER A 193 47.17 -39.63 5.88
CA SER A 193 47.46 -40.80 6.71
C SER A 193 48.31 -41.80 5.92
N PRO A 194 49.02 -42.75 6.57
CA PRO A 194 49.72 -43.82 5.85
C PRO A 194 48.81 -44.63 4.90
N LEU A 195 47.49 -44.56 5.11
CA LEU A 195 46.50 -45.26 4.30
C LEU A 195 46.32 -44.63 2.92
N ASN A 196 46.37 -43.29 2.80
CA ASN A 196 45.98 -42.56 1.57
C ASN A 196 47.05 -41.60 1.03
N GLY A 197 48.17 -41.46 1.73
CA GLY A 197 49.29 -40.60 1.34
C GLY A 197 50.59 -41.39 1.24
N SER A 198 51.40 -41.06 0.25
CA SER A 198 52.79 -41.55 0.16
C SER A 198 53.75 -40.78 1.07
N TYR A 199 53.33 -39.58 1.50
CA TYR A 199 54.06 -38.68 2.40
C TYR A 199 53.11 -38.07 3.44
N LEU A 200 53.59 -37.93 4.68
CA LEU A 200 52.84 -37.37 5.81
C LEU A 200 53.46 -36.05 6.22
N GLY A 201 53.12 -35.00 5.48
CA GLY A 201 53.59 -33.65 5.70
C GLY A 201 53.03 -32.69 4.66
N PRO A 202 53.49 -31.43 4.64
CA PRO A 202 53.12 -30.48 3.61
C PRO A 202 53.45 -31.02 2.21
N ILE A 203 52.61 -30.71 1.23
CA ILE A 203 52.82 -31.15 -0.15
C ILE A 203 54.07 -30.45 -0.70
N VAL A 204 55.05 -31.24 -1.12
CA VAL A 204 56.31 -30.71 -1.63
C VAL A 204 56.16 -30.24 -3.06
N TYR A 205 56.76 -29.09 -3.37
CA TYR A 205 56.99 -28.67 -4.75
C TYR A 205 58.31 -29.26 -5.25
N HIS A 206 58.26 -29.97 -6.36
CA HIS A 206 59.43 -30.57 -6.99
C HIS A 206 59.27 -30.52 -8.52
N ALA A 207 59.88 -29.51 -9.15
CA ALA A 207 59.86 -29.38 -10.61
C ALA A 207 60.45 -30.63 -11.29
N ASP A 208 59.85 -31.06 -12.40
CA ASP A 208 60.28 -32.24 -13.17
C ASP A 208 61.68 -32.08 -13.78
N GLY A 209 62.70 -32.26 -12.96
CA GLY A 209 64.11 -32.28 -13.32
C GLY A 209 64.60 -33.68 -13.67
N GLY A 210 63.96 -34.36 -14.63
CA GLY A 210 64.42 -35.63 -15.20
C GLY A 210 64.63 -36.77 -14.20
N GLY A 211 63.55 -37.48 -13.84
CA GLY A 211 63.55 -38.69 -13.02
C GLY A 211 62.11 -39.07 -12.64
N VAL A 212 61.86 -40.34 -12.32
CA VAL A 212 60.54 -40.74 -11.76
C VAL A 212 60.52 -40.30 -10.30
N ALA A 213 59.65 -39.36 -9.95
CA ALA A 213 59.49 -38.93 -8.57
C ALA A 213 59.07 -40.10 -7.68
N ASP A 214 59.73 -40.23 -6.53
CA ASP A 214 59.53 -41.32 -5.56
C ASP A 214 58.34 -41.09 -4.61
N ARG A 215 57.67 -39.94 -4.73
CA ARG A 215 56.61 -39.46 -3.84
C ARG A 215 55.61 -38.54 -4.56
N GLU A 216 54.47 -38.33 -3.91
CA GLU A 216 53.54 -37.27 -4.27
C GLU A 216 54.18 -35.88 -4.22
N HIS A 217 53.96 -35.06 -5.23
CA HIS A 217 54.53 -33.72 -5.32
C HIS A 217 53.73 -32.87 -6.32
N ILE A 218 53.89 -31.55 -6.18
CA ILE A 218 53.50 -30.57 -7.20
C ILE A 218 54.65 -30.46 -8.19
N SER A 219 54.40 -30.79 -9.45
CA SER A 219 55.41 -30.80 -10.51
C SER A 219 55.52 -29.45 -11.23
N ASP A 220 54.44 -28.68 -11.25
CA ASP A 220 54.39 -27.35 -11.84
C ASP A 220 53.47 -26.43 -11.02
N LEU A 221 53.87 -25.16 -10.87
CA LEU A 221 53.16 -24.19 -10.03
C LEU A 221 53.33 -22.78 -10.60
N GLU A 222 52.21 -22.16 -10.94
CA GLU A 222 52.09 -20.79 -11.40
C GLU A 222 51.45 -19.92 -10.32
N LEU A 223 52.08 -18.78 -10.02
CA LEU A 223 51.47 -17.74 -9.19
C LEU A 223 50.83 -16.71 -10.11
N VAL A 224 49.51 -16.62 -10.08
CA VAL A 224 48.73 -15.77 -10.98
C VAL A 224 48.22 -14.55 -10.22
N ASN A 225 48.59 -13.36 -10.71
CA ASN A 225 48.05 -12.09 -10.23
C ASN A 225 47.25 -11.42 -11.35
N ARG A 226 46.03 -10.97 -11.04
CA ARG A 226 45.09 -10.35 -11.97
C ARG A 226 44.63 -9.01 -11.39
N VAL A 227 44.59 -7.96 -12.22
CA VAL A 227 43.99 -6.69 -11.83
C VAL A 227 42.48 -6.89 -11.71
N LYS A 228 41.91 -6.53 -10.55
CA LYS A 228 40.48 -6.67 -10.24
C LYS A 228 39.96 -5.41 -9.53
N THR A 229 38.66 -5.33 -9.31
CA THR A 229 38.06 -4.26 -8.50
C THR A 229 38.65 -4.28 -7.09
N GLY A 230 39.19 -3.16 -6.62
CA GLY A 230 39.79 -3.04 -5.27
C GLY A 230 38.89 -2.38 -4.23
N HIS A 231 37.77 -1.80 -4.65
CA HIS A 231 36.84 -1.10 -3.77
C HIS A 231 35.40 -1.24 -4.27
N VAL A 232 34.49 -1.64 -3.38
CA VAL A 232 33.08 -1.80 -3.68
C VAL A 232 32.24 -0.90 -2.77
N THR A 233 31.23 -0.26 -3.33
CA THR A 233 30.24 0.55 -2.61
C THR A 233 28.84 0.12 -3.03
N TYR A 234 28.01 -0.19 -2.04
CA TYR A 234 26.60 -0.53 -2.26
C TYR A 234 25.73 0.44 -1.47
N THR A 235 24.53 0.72 -1.99
CA THR A 235 23.54 1.54 -1.27
C THR A 235 22.13 1.03 -1.54
N ASP A 236 21.18 1.43 -0.70
CA ASP A 236 19.77 1.03 -0.81
C ASP A 236 18.84 2.11 -0.25
N TYR A 237 17.53 1.86 -0.30
CA TYR A 237 16.52 2.75 0.25
C TYR A 237 15.53 2.00 1.15
N ASN A 238 15.53 2.34 2.44
CA ASN A 238 14.54 1.86 3.39
C ASN A 238 13.43 2.91 3.58
N TYR A 239 12.23 2.62 3.08
CA TYR A 239 11.08 3.54 3.21
C TYR A 239 10.51 3.65 4.62
N GLU A 240 10.78 2.68 5.52
CA GLU A 240 10.38 2.77 6.93
C GLU A 240 11.30 3.73 7.71
N PHE A 241 12.57 3.82 7.30
CA PHE A 241 13.57 4.70 7.91
C PHE A 241 14.32 5.54 6.85
N PRO A 242 13.63 6.40 6.08
CA PRO A 242 14.17 7.03 4.87
C PRO A 242 15.29 8.06 5.12
N LYS A 243 15.57 8.38 6.37
CA LYS A 243 16.63 9.31 6.78
C LYS A 243 17.93 8.61 7.19
N ILE A 244 17.93 7.29 7.35
CA ILE A 244 19.13 6.53 7.71
C ILE A 244 19.91 6.27 6.41
N PRO A 245 21.14 6.82 6.25
CA PRO A 245 21.97 6.53 5.09
C PRO A 245 22.28 5.03 5.01
N GLN A 246 22.14 4.45 3.83
CA GLN A 246 22.35 3.02 3.60
C GLN A 246 23.69 2.71 2.91
N GLU A 247 24.45 3.71 2.47
CA GLU A 247 25.69 3.51 1.73
C GLU A 247 26.75 2.84 2.60
N MET A 248 27.26 1.68 2.15
CA MET A 248 28.31 0.91 2.80
C MET A 248 29.36 0.47 1.80
N SER A 249 30.63 0.53 2.19
CA SER A 249 31.77 0.18 1.33
C SER A 249 32.69 -0.85 1.96
N SER A 250 33.45 -1.55 1.12
CA SER A 250 34.55 -2.42 1.51
C SER A 250 35.69 -2.30 0.52
N SER A 251 36.92 -2.60 0.96
CA SER A 251 38.13 -2.49 0.13
C SER A 251 39.03 -3.69 0.33
N GLY A 252 39.67 -4.13 -0.75
CA GLY A 252 40.76 -5.10 -0.71
C GLY A 252 42.09 -4.42 -0.36
N GLU A 253 43.20 -5.10 -0.66
CA GLU A 253 44.55 -4.57 -0.45
C GLU A 253 45.12 -3.86 -1.70
N LEU A 254 44.68 -4.28 -2.88
CA LEU A 254 45.20 -3.86 -4.19
C LEU A 254 44.11 -3.16 -5.01
N ASP A 255 44.54 -2.46 -6.07
CA ASP A 255 43.65 -1.87 -7.09
C ASP A 255 42.56 -0.92 -6.53
N LEU A 256 42.87 -0.20 -5.44
CA LEU A 256 41.92 0.65 -4.68
C LEU A 256 41.33 1.81 -5.50
N ASP A 257 41.96 2.16 -6.62
CA ASP A 257 41.47 3.15 -7.59
C ASP A 257 40.38 2.58 -8.51
N LEU A 258 40.30 1.26 -8.68
CA LEU A 258 39.26 0.56 -9.43
C LEU A 258 38.03 0.34 -8.55
N LYS A 259 37.11 1.31 -8.59
CA LYS A 259 35.91 1.36 -7.76
C LYS A 259 34.68 0.83 -8.50
N LEU A 260 33.91 -0.01 -7.81
CA LEU A 260 32.57 -0.44 -8.23
C LEU A 260 31.53 0.20 -7.32
N PHE A 261 30.45 0.70 -7.93
CA PHE A 261 29.27 1.18 -7.23
C PHE A 261 28.04 0.47 -7.80
N ASP A 262 27.12 0.05 -6.92
CA ASP A 262 25.88 -0.61 -7.34
C ASP A 262 24.69 -0.25 -6.44
N PHE A 263 23.50 -0.23 -7.05
CA PHE A 263 22.20 -0.02 -6.42
C PHE A 263 21.16 -0.85 -7.18
N PRO A 264 20.30 -1.62 -6.49
CA PRO A 264 20.13 -1.70 -5.04
C PRO A 264 21.05 -2.73 -4.38
N GLY A 265 21.47 -2.46 -3.14
CA GLY A 265 22.29 -3.36 -2.32
C GLY A 265 21.54 -4.58 -1.75
N ARG A 266 20.19 -4.61 -1.84
CA ARG A 266 19.26 -5.64 -1.36
C ARG A 266 19.21 -5.83 0.16
N TYR A 267 19.49 -4.79 0.96
CA TYR A 267 19.44 -4.83 2.44
C TYR A 267 18.58 -3.70 3.00
N VAL A 268 18.20 -3.82 4.28
CA VAL A 268 17.28 -2.87 4.94
C VAL A 268 17.93 -2.00 6.00
N ASP A 269 19.15 -2.34 6.43
CA ASP A 269 19.91 -1.56 7.40
C ASP A 269 21.42 -1.56 7.11
N PRO A 270 22.16 -0.56 7.63
CA PRO A 270 23.59 -0.41 7.34
C PRO A 270 24.48 -1.55 7.88
N MET A 271 24.08 -2.27 8.94
CA MET A 271 24.89 -3.38 9.45
C MET A 271 24.86 -4.55 8.48
N MET A 272 23.68 -4.88 7.95
CA MET A 272 23.56 -5.87 6.86
C MET A 272 24.30 -5.40 5.61
N GLY A 273 24.22 -4.11 5.28
CA GLY A 273 24.97 -3.51 4.18
C GLY A 273 26.48 -3.69 4.32
N GLN A 274 27.06 -3.49 5.52
CA GLN A 274 28.49 -3.71 5.75
C GLN A 274 28.90 -5.16 5.51
N VAL A 275 28.14 -6.11 6.06
CA VAL A 275 28.40 -7.54 5.88
C VAL A 275 28.41 -7.86 4.39
N ARG A 276 27.38 -7.43 3.67
CA ARG A 276 27.28 -7.69 2.23
C ARG A 276 28.40 -7.05 1.41
N SER A 277 28.78 -5.81 1.70
CA SER A 277 29.92 -5.17 1.03
C SER A 277 31.21 -5.94 1.27
N ASN A 278 31.41 -6.53 2.46
CA ASN A 278 32.57 -7.39 2.73
C ASN A 278 32.49 -8.70 1.94
N GLU A 279 31.34 -9.38 1.95
CA GLU A 279 31.20 -10.66 1.26
C GLU A 279 31.40 -10.52 -0.26
N TRP A 280 30.81 -9.50 -0.88
CA TRP A 280 30.96 -9.27 -2.32
C TRP A 280 32.32 -8.69 -2.71
N MET A 281 33.07 -8.09 -1.79
CA MET A 281 34.47 -7.74 -2.03
C MET A 281 35.34 -9.00 -2.19
N SER A 282 35.00 -10.09 -1.50
CA SER A 282 35.78 -11.33 -1.51
C SER A 282 35.91 -11.94 -2.91
N GLU A 283 34.89 -11.84 -3.77
CA GLU A 283 34.93 -12.32 -5.16
C GLU A 283 36.12 -11.74 -5.91
N TYR A 284 36.35 -10.44 -5.77
CA TYR A 284 37.47 -9.75 -6.43
C TYR A 284 38.81 -10.07 -5.77
N VAL A 285 38.84 -10.21 -4.44
CA VAL A 285 40.06 -10.55 -3.69
C VAL A 285 40.54 -11.98 -4.02
N VAL A 286 39.62 -12.95 -4.09
CA VAL A 286 39.90 -14.35 -4.44
C VAL A 286 40.44 -14.45 -5.88
N ASP A 287 39.89 -13.68 -6.80
CA ASP A 287 40.34 -13.69 -8.20
C ASP A 287 41.62 -12.90 -8.45
N ASN A 288 41.99 -11.99 -7.54
CA ASN A 288 43.16 -11.13 -7.68
C ASN A 288 44.47 -11.93 -7.61
N GLN A 289 44.58 -12.87 -6.67
CA GLN A 289 45.79 -13.67 -6.49
C GLN A 289 45.45 -15.15 -6.24
N GLN A 290 45.86 -16.03 -7.17
CA GLN A 290 45.68 -17.48 -7.08
C GLN A 290 46.98 -18.22 -7.38
N VAL A 291 47.05 -19.47 -6.94
CA VAL A 291 48.05 -20.44 -7.37
C VAL A 291 47.36 -21.47 -8.25
N GLU A 292 47.89 -21.68 -9.45
CA GLU A 292 47.48 -22.74 -10.37
C GLU A 292 48.61 -23.77 -10.45
N ALA A 293 48.31 -25.05 -10.35
CA ALA A 293 49.36 -26.06 -10.21
C ALA A 293 48.98 -27.40 -10.82
N THR A 294 49.99 -28.16 -11.25
CA THR A 294 49.86 -29.56 -11.68
C THR A 294 50.55 -30.47 -10.67
N SER A 295 49.91 -31.58 -10.32
CA SER A 295 50.47 -32.54 -9.37
C SER A 295 50.09 -33.99 -9.71
N ASN A 296 50.76 -34.92 -9.04
CA ASN A 296 50.35 -36.33 -9.02
C ASN A 296 49.64 -36.71 -7.70
N VAL A 297 49.28 -35.76 -6.84
CA VAL A 297 48.72 -36.05 -5.51
C VAL A 297 47.25 -36.52 -5.64
N MET A 298 46.97 -37.78 -5.31
CA MET A 298 45.64 -38.38 -5.54
C MET A 298 44.55 -37.89 -4.59
N ARG A 299 44.93 -37.54 -3.35
CA ARG A 299 43.96 -37.21 -2.28
C ARG A 299 43.44 -35.77 -2.31
N LEU A 300 44.00 -34.88 -3.15
CA LEU A 300 43.60 -33.47 -3.20
C LEU A 300 42.09 -33.35 -3.34
N ALA A 301 41.43 -32.47 -2.60
CA ALA A 301 39.98 -32.27 -2.64
C ALA A 301 39.64 -30.77 -2.55
N SER A 302 38.65 -30.32 -3.34
CA SER A 302 38.15 -28.94 -3.24
C SER A 302 37.48 -28.71 -1.88
N GLY A 303 37.66 -27.52 -1.30
CA GLY A 303 37.14 -27.16 0.02
C GLY A 303 37.95 -27.64 1.21
N TYR A 304 39.12 -28.25 0.98
CA TYR A 304 40.05 -28.62 2.03
C TYR A 304 41.23 -27.64 2.12
N SER A 305 41.77 -27.47 3.33
CA SER A 305 43.04 -26.76 3.52
C SER A 305 44.25 -27.69 3.40
N PHE A 306 45.34 -27.22 2.82
CA PHE A 306 46.62 -27.96 2.75
C PHE A 306 47.81 -26.99 2.82
N SER A 307 49.01 -27.50 3.08
CA SER A 307 50.23 -26.68 3.09
C SER A 307 51.16 -27.08 1.94
N ILE A 308 51.81 -26.08 1.32
CA ILE A 308 52.88 -26.28 0.34
C ILE A 308 54.24 -26.09 1.02
N SER A 309 55.23 -26.89 0.66
CA SER A 309 56.63 -26.72 1.12
C SER A 309 57.65 -26.93 0.00
N GLU A 310 58.89 -26.57 0.26
CA GLU A 310 60.05 -26.74 -0.64
C GLU A 310 59.98 -25.95 -1.96
N HIS A 311 59.03 -25.03 -2.12
CA HIS A 311 59.01 -24.12 -3.25
C HIS A 311 60.15 -23.07 -3.11
N PRO A 312 60.93 -22.77 -4.18
CA PRO A 312 62.05 -21.82 -4.12
C PRO A 312 61.66 -20.41 -3.65
N ARG A 313 60.44 -19.98 -3.93
CA ARG A 313 59.86 -18.72 -3.42
C ARG A 313 59.22 -18.97 -2.06
N SER A 314 59.83 -18.45 -1.00
CA SER A 314 59.42 -18.67 0.40
C SER A 314 57.97 -18.29 0.70
N ALA A 315 57.44 -17.24 0.06
CA ALA A 315 56.06 -16.78 0.25
C ALA A 315 54.99 -17.81 -0.17
N ILE A 316 55.35 -18.82 -0.98
CA ILE A 316 54.47 -19.91 -1.40
C ILE A 316 54.46 -21.04 -0.36
N ASN A 317 55.45 -21.12 0.52
CA ASN A 317 55.54 -22.19 1.52
C ASN A 317 54.66 -21.88 2.73
N ARG A 318 53.35 -22.05 2.56
CA ARG A 318 52.30 -21.72 3.55
C ARG A 318 51.06 -22.58 3.33
N ASP A 319 50.01 -22.30 4.10
CA ASP A 319 48.70 -22.92 4.02
C ASP A 319 47.77 -22.26 2.99
N TYR A 320 46.99 -23.11 2.32
CA TYR A 320 46.11 -22.78 1.20
C TYR A 320 44.73 -23.41 1.38
N LEU A 321 43.70 -22.75 0.86
CA LEU A 321 42.37 -23.31 0.60
C LEU A 321 42.30 -23.78 -0.85
N MET A 322 41.92 -25.06 -1.05
CA MET A 322 41.72 -25.63 -2.38
C MET A 322 40.42 -25.11 -3.01
N LEU A 323 40.51 -24.38 -4.12
CA LEU A 323 39.35 -23.86 -4.86
C LEU A 323 38.78 -24.90 -5.81
N SER A 324 39.63 -25.48 -6.66
CA SER A 324 39.21 -26.45 -7.67
C SER A 324 40.27 -27.52 -7.89
N VAL A 325 39.83 -28.72 -8.27
CA VAL A 325 40.70 -29.82 -8.68
C VAL A 325 40.09 -30.52 -9.89
N MET A 326 40.90 -30.71 -10.92
CA MET A 326 40.62 -31.55 -12.08
C MET A 326 41.52 -32.78 -12.04
N HIS A 327 40.95 -33.94 -11.75
CA HIS A 327 41.63 -35.22 -11.74
C HIS A 327 41.52 -35.88 -13.10
N SER A 328 42.64 -36.39 -13.63
CA SER A 328 42.66 -37.14 -14.88
C SER A 328 43.42 -38.45 -14.69
N GLY A 329 42.78 -39.57 -15.01
CA GLY A 329 43.40 -40.89 -14.99
C GLY A 329 43.15 -41.63 -16.29
N HIS A 330 44.16 -42.37 -16.75
CA HIS A 330 44.06 -43.24 -17.92
C HIS A 330 44.78 -44.56 -17.66
N ASP A 331 44.05 -45.65 -17.80
CA ASP A 331 44.56 -47.01 -17.73
C ASP A 331 44.41 -47.68 -19.11
N PRO A 332 45.50 -47.74 -19.91
CA PRO A 332 45.49 -48.45 -21.18
C PRO A 332 45.65 -49.97 -21.01
N GLN A 333 45.92 -50.48 -19.80
CA GLN A 333 46.20 -51.90 -19.53
C GLN A 333 44.92 -52.75 -19.42
N VAL A 334 43.77 -52.13 -19.09
CA VAL A 334 42.48 -52.81 -18.98
C VAL A 334 41.99 -53.47 -20.27
N HIS A 335 42.55 -53.07 -21.42
CA HIS A 335 42.24 -53.63 -22.74
C HIS A 335 42.81 -55.03 -22.98
N GLU A 336 43.64 -55.57 -22.07
CA GLU A 336 44.31 -56.89 -22.13
C GLU A 336 45.02 -57.18 -23.49
N ASP A 337 44.23 -57.50 -24.52
CA ASP A 337 44.61 -57.96 -25.86
C ASP A 337 45.04 -56.81 -26.82
N GLU A 338 44.78 -55.55 -26.48
CA GLU A 338 45.15 -54.35 -27.27
C GLU A 338 46.15 -53.44 -26.51
N THR A 339 46.95 -54.02 -25.63
CA THR A 339 47.91 -53.29 -24.80
C THR A 339 49.08 -52.73 -25.63
N ASN A 340 49.20 -51.41 -25.68
CA ASN A 340 50.35 -50.71 -26.30
C ASN A 340 51.59 -50.64 -25.39
N GLY A 341 51.58 -51.32 -24.24
CA GLY A 341 52.67 -51.33 -23.26
C GLY A 341 52.83 -50.02 -22.46
N LEU A 342 51.85 -49.12 -22.53
CA LEU A 342 51.85 -47.86 -21.78
C LEU A 342 51.45 -48.11 -20.30
N PRO A 343 52.05 -47.39 -19.33
CA PRO A 343 51.69 -47.51 -17.92
C PRO A 343 50.35 -46.82 -17.62
N THR A 344 49.71 -47.22 -16.51
CA THR A 344 48.60 -46.45 -15.92
C THR A 344 49.11 -45.10 -15.45
N THR A 345 48.42 -44.03 -15.83
CA THR A 345 48.84 -42.65 -15.52
C THR A 345 47.75 -41.89 -14.78
N TYR A 346 48.19 -41.04 -13.84
CA TYR A 346 47.34 -40.13 -13.09
C TYR A 346 48.04 -38.77 -12.96
N HIS A 347 47.29 -37.71 -13.13
CA HIS A 347 47.68 -36.35 -12.77
C HIS A 347 46.45 -35.54 -12.40
N ASN A 348 46.66 -34.39 -11.76
CA ASN A 348 45.62 -33.41 -11.56
C ASN A 348 46.14 -31.99 -11.80
N GLN A 349 45.19 -31.09 -12.05
CA GLN A 349 45.40 -29.66 -12.07
C GLN A 349 44.52 -29.06 -10.97
N PHE A 350 45.03 -28.09 -10.23
CA PHE A 350 44.25 -27.46 -9.17
C PHE A 350 44.52 -25.96 -9.08
N ALA A 351 43.54 -25.25 -8.53
CA ALA A 351 43.67 -23.84 -8.16
C ALA A 351 43.46 -23.69 -6.65
N CYS A 352 44.27 -22.84 -6.02
CA CYS A 352 44.14 -22.55 -4.60
C CYS A 352 44.48 -21.09 -4.26
N ILE A 353 44.02 -20.65 -3.09
CA ILE A 353 44.32 -19.33 -2.53
C ILE A 353 44.92 -19.48 -1.14
N PRO A 354 45.72 -18.53 -0.64
CA PRO A 354 46.18 -18.55 0.74
C PRO A 354 45.00 -18.67 1.70
N ARG A 355 45.08 -19.52 2.73
CA ARG A 355 43.93 -19.83 3.61
C ARG A 355 43.30 -18.61 4.28
N ASN A 356 44.10 -17.59 4.57
CA ASN A 356 43.66 -16.35 5.20
C ASN A 356 42.89 -15.41 4.26
N VAL A 357 42.85 -15.70 2.95
CA VAL A 357 42.00 -14.98 2.00
C VAL A 357 40.61 -15.59 2.10
N GLU A 358 39.66 -14.82 2.60
CA GLU A 358 38.28 -15.27 2.78
C GLU A 358 37.64 -15.59 1.42
N PHE A 359 37.09 -16.80 1.29
CA PHE A 359 36.29 -17.18 0.15
C PHE A 359 34.81 -17.07 0.50
N ARG A 360 34.01 -16.57 -0.45
CA ARG A 360 32.55 -16.58 -0.41
C ARG A 360 32.03 -16.98 -1.78
N ALA A 361 30.81 -17.50 -1.82
CA ALA A 361 30.16 -17.76 -3.10
C ALA A 361 30.05 -16.44 -3.90
N PRO A 362 30.49 -16.41 -5.17
CA PRO A 362 30.39 -15.22 -6.02
C PRO A 362 28.96 -14.68 -6.13
N LYS A 363 28.82 -13.37 -6.29
CA LYS A 363 27.49 -12.76 -6.43
C LYS A 363 26.82 -13.27 -7.70
N LEU A 364 25.65 -13.89 -7.56
CA LEU A 364 24.81 -14.28 -8.69
C LEU A 364 23.82 -13.17 -9.04
N GLU A 365 23.46 -13.08 -10.32
CA GLU A 365 22.38 -12.21 -10.77
C GLU A 365 21.07 -12.62 -10.10
N ALA A 366 20.33 -11.63 -9.59
CA ALA A 366 19.01 -11.89 -9.04
C ALA A 366 18.01 -12.18 -10.17
N PRO A 367 17.02 -13.06 -9.96
CA PRO A 367 15.92 -13.22 -10.90
C PRO A 367 15.22 -11.88 -11.15
N LEU A 368 14.74 -11.67 -12.38
CA LEU A 368 14.09 -10.43 -12.79
C LEU A 368 12.64 -10.68 -13.19
N VAL A 369 11.72 -9.88 -12.65
CA VAL A 369 10.37 -9.74 -13.19
C VAL A 369 10.38 -8.68 -14.28
N GLU A 370 10.35 -9.12 -15.54
CA GLU A 370 10.47 -8.22 -16.72
C GLU A 370 9.34 -7.18 -16.85
N GLY A 371 8.19 -7.38 -16.20
CA GLY A 371 7.03 -6.53 -16.36
C GLY A 371 6.11 -6.52 -15.15
N THR A 372 5.01 -5.79 -15.27
CA THR A 372 3.97 -5.76 -14.25
C THR A 372 3.09 -7.01 -14.32
N GLN A 373 2.55 -7.39 -13.18
CA GLN A 373 1.61 -8.50 -13.05
C GLN A 373 0.34 -8.01 -12.36
N THR A 374 -0.73 -8.79 -12.41
CA THR A 374 -1.86 -8.56 -11.50
C THR A 374 -1.86 -9.58 -10.37
N ALA A 375 -2.46 -9.19 -9.25
CA ALA A 375 -2.64 -10.04 -8.08
C ALA A 375 -3.97 -9.68 -7.41
N VAL A 376 -4.50 -10.60 -6.59
CA VAL A 376 -5.74 -10.40 -5.85
C VAL A 376 -5.41 -9.98 -4.43
N VAL A 377 -6.05 -8.93 -3.92
CA VAL A 377 -5.88 -8.47 -2.53
C VAL A 377 -6.49 -9.48 -1.57
N VAL A 378 -5.76 -9.85 -0.53
CA VAL A 378 -6.14 -10.87 0.46
C VAL A 378 -5.98 -10.37 1.89
N GLY A 379 -6.57 -11.08 2.84
CA GLY A 379 -6.50 -10.79 4.27
C GLY A 379 -7.35 -11.75 5.10
N PRO A 380 -7.49 -11.49 6.41
CA PRO A 380 -8.15 -12.41 7.32
C PRO A 380 -9.62 -12.65 6.99
N ALA A 381 -10.09 -13.87 7.30
CA ALA A 381 -11.48 -14.24 7.09
C ALA A 381 -12.45 -13.28 7.80
N GLY A 382 -13.48 -12.81 7.08
CA GLY A 382 -14.50 -11.91 7.60
C GLY A 382 -14.17 -10.42 7.57
N GLU A 383 -12.96 -10.05 7.14
CA GLU A 383 -12.60 -8.66 6.88
C GLU A 383 -12.85 -8.27 5.41
N GLU A 384 -13.14 -6.97 5.18
CA GLU A 384 -13.20 -6.40 3.82
C GLU A 384 -11.94 -5.59 3.49
N ILE A 385 -11.26 -5.06 4.52
CA ILE A 385 -10.10 -4.17 4.38
C ILE A 385 -9.05 -4.64 5.37
N TYR A 386 -7.86 -5.00 4.87
CA TYR A 386 -6.73 -5.40 5.69
C TYR A 386 -5.50 -4.57 5.30
N THR A 387 -5.11 -3.66 6.18
CA THR A 387 -4.03 -2.69 5.94
C THR A 387 -3.23 -2.43 7.21
N ASP A 388 -1.99 -1.99 7.04
CA ASP A 388 -1.13 -1.56 8.13
C ASP A 388 -1.05 -0.01 8.28
N LYS A 389 -0.18 0.47 9.19
CA LYS A 389 0.02 1.91 9.47
C LYS A 389 0.51 2.75 8.28
N LEU A 390 1.02 2.12 7.22
CA LEU A 390 1.52 2.76 6.01
C LEU A 390 0.55 2.65 4.83
N GLY A 391 -0.63 2.05 5.03
CA GLY A 391 -1.57 1.82 3.92
C GLY A 391 -1.15 0.66 3.01
N ARG A 392 -0.27 -0.24 3.49
CA ARG A 392 0.16 -1.43 2.74
C ARG A 392 -0.93 -2.50 2.78
N ILE A 393 -0.99 -3.32 1.74
CA ILE A 393 -1.92 -4.45 1.64
C ILE A 393 -1.16 -5.76 1.44
N LYS A 394 -1.86 -6.88 1.52
CA LYS A 394 -1.34 -8.19 1.12
C LYS A 394 -2.07 -8.69 -0.13
N VAL A 395 -1.38 -9.49 -0.94
CA VAL A 395 -1.94 -10.03 -2.19
C VAL A 395 -1.61 -11.50 -2.34
N GLN A 396 -2.37 -12.21 -3.17
CA GLN A 396 -1.97 -13.49 -3.73
C GLN A 396 -1.72 -13.33 -5.22
N PHE A 397 -0.53 -13.73 -5.66
CA PHE A 397 -0.18 -13.79 -7.07
C PHE A 397 -0.83 -15.00 -7.74
N HIS A 398 -1.14 -14.91 -9.03
CA HIS A 398 -1.80 -16.00 -9.76
C HIS A 398 -0.97 -17.27 -9.91
N TRP A 399 0.36 -17.13 -9.86
CA TRP A 399 1.30 -18.26 -9.90
C TRP A 399 1.58 -18.85 -8.52
N ASP A 400 1.14 -18.19 -7.43
CA ASP A 400 1.31 -18.70 -6.08
C ASP A 400 0.33 -19.84 -5.82
N ARG A 401 0.88 -21.05 -5.90
CA ARG A 401 0.21 -22.34 -5.71
C ARG A 401 0.24 -22.85 -4.27
N TYR A 402 0.94 -22.16 -3.37
CA TYR A 402 1.09 -22.54 -1.96
C TYR A 402 0.25 -21.65 -1.02
N GLY A 403 -0.05 -20.41 -1.43
CA GLY A 403 -0.90 -19.50 -0.66
C GLY A 403 -2.37 -19.94 -0.58
N GLU A 404 -2.99 -19.70 0.57
CA GLU A 404 -4.39 -20.09 0.88
C GLU A 404 -5.41 -18.96 0.70
N SER A 405 -5.00 -17.86 0.05
CA SER A 405 -5.80 -16.64 -0.17
C SER A 405 -6.19 -15.92 1.11
N ASP A 406 -5.23 -15.80 2.04
CA ASP A 406 -5.41 -15.25 3.38
C ASP A 406 -4.32 -14.20 3.73
N GLU A 407 -4.23 -13.79 4.99
CA GLU A 407 -3.22 -12.85 5.47
C GLU A 407 -1.77 -13.39 5.43
N HIS A 408 -1.56 -14.65 5.06
CA HIS A 408 -0.25 -15.28 4.99
C HIS A 408 0.26 -15.44 3.55
N SER A 409 -0.50 -15.07 2.51
CA SER A 409 -0.06 -15.23 1.11
C SER A 409 1.15 -14.35 0.71
N SER A 410 1.32 -13.17 1.28
CA SER A 410 2.44 -12.28 0.95
C SER A 410 2.93 -11.42 2.11
N CYS A 411 4.05 -10.71 1.88
CA CYS A 411 4.49 -9.59 2.69
C CYS A 411 3.57 -8.37 2.56
N TRP A 412 3.84 -7.32 3.34
CA TRP A 412 3.16 -6.04 3.19
C TRP A 412 3.67 -5.27 1.97
N ILE A 413 2.77 -5.00 1.02
CA ILE A 413 3.06 -4.34 -0.25
C ILE A 413 2.53 -2.90 -0.22
N ARG A 414 3.40 -1.94 -0.52
CA ARG A 414 3.00 -0.52 -0.63
C ARG A 414 2.05 -0.31 -1.81
N VAL A 415 1.10 0.60 -1.63
CA VAL A 415 0.12 0.98 -2.66
C VAL A 415 0.41 2.40 -3.13
N SER A 416 0.70 2.53 -4.42
CA SER A 416 0.82 3.82 -5.10
C SER A 416 -0.46 4.63 -4.93
N GLN A 417 -0.31 5.90 -4.60
CA GLN A 417 -1.41 6.84 -4.44
C GLN A 417 -1.32 7.91 -5.51
N SER A 418 -2.46 8.47 -5.93
CA SER A 418 -2.47 9.57 -6.91
C SER A 418 -1.78 10.84 -6.39
N MET A 419 -1.70 11.02 -5.07
CA MET A 419 -0.97 12.10 -4.42
C MET A 419 -0.59 11.72 -2.98
N ALA A 420 0.70 11.77 -2.64
CA ALA A 420 1.20 11.46 -1.30
C ALA A 420 2.21 12.52 -0.82
N ALA A 421 1.92 13.18 0.31
CA ALA A 421 2.76 14.20 0.90
C ALA A 421 2.69 14.14 2.45
N PRO A 422 3.56 14.87 3.19
CA PRO A 422 3.52 14.85 4.65
C PRO A 422 2.16 15.29 5.19
N THR A 423 1.36 14.35 5.73
CA THR A 423 0.04 14.56 6.35
C THR A 423 -1.11 15.01 5.43
N TRP A 424 -0.93 15.06 4.11
CA TRP A 424 -1.99 15.37 3.14
C TRP A 424 -1.80 14.59 1.84
N GLY A 425 -2.87 14.35 1.09
CA GLY A 425 -2.83 13.55 -0.13
C GLY A 425 -4.18 12.87 -0.43
N ALA A 426 -4.15 11.94 -1.38
CA ALA A 426 -5.25 11.04 -1.67
C ALA A 426 -4.90 9.64 -1.14
N VAL A 427 -5.85 8.96 -0.53
CA VAL A 427 -5.67 7.60 -0.01
C VAL A 427 -6.82 6.72 -0.50
N TYR A 428 -6.46 5.76 -1.36
CA TYR A 428 -7.34 4.69 -1.80
C TYR A 428 -6.71 3.37 -1.38
N LEU A 429 -7.43 2.63 -0.53
CA LEU A 429 -7.01 1.33 -0.05
C LEU A 429 -7.76 0.25 -0.85
N PRO A 430 -7.06 -0.54 -1.67
CA PRO A 430 -7.64 -1.72 -2.28
C PRO A 430 -8.22 -2.65 -1.20
N ARG A 431 -9.42 -3.19 -1.46
CA ARG A 431 -10.12 -4.09 -0.54
C ARG A 431 -9.85 -5.53 -0.89
N ILE A 432 -10.05 -6.43 0.07
CA ILE A 432 -9.94 -7.88 -0.16
C ILE A 432 -10.84 -8.28 -1.33
N GLY A 433 -10.29 -9.05 -2.26
CA GLY A 433 -10.92 -9.45 -3.52
C GLY A 433 -10.64 -8.52 -4.71
N HIS A 434 -10.20 -7.27 -4.50
CA HIS A 434 -9.86 -6.39 -5.61
C HIS A 434 -8.67 -6.93 -6.40
N GLU A 435 -8.66 -6.73 -7.72
CA GLU A 435 -7.50 -7.01 -8.56
C GLU A 435 -6.62 -5.76 -8.67
N VAL A 436 -5.35 -5.91 -8.31
CA VAL A 436 -4.35 -4.84 -8.31
C VAL A 436 -3.22 -5.14 -9.28
N VAL A 437 -2.63 -4.09 -9.85
CA VAL A 437 -1.43 -4.18 -10.68
C VAL A 437 -0.21 -4.04 -9.77
N VAL A 438 0.67 -5.03 -9.81
CA VAL A 438 1.91 -5.11 -9.04
C VAL A 438 3.09 -4.93 -9.97
N THR A 439 3.93 -3.96 -9.65
CA THR A 439 5.26 -3.73 -10.24
C THR A 439 6.32 -4.17 -9.26
N PHE A 440 7.50 -4.52 -9.76
CA PHE A 440 8.64 -4.93 -8.95
C PHE A 440 9.75 -3.87 -9.09
N LEU A 441 10.22 -3.31 -7.97
CA LEU A 441 11.24 -2.25 -7.99
C LEU A 441 12.56 -2.82 -8.52
N GLU A 442 13.13 -2.20 -9.57
CA GLU A 442 14.29 -2.75 -10.31
C GLU A 442 14.03 -4.16 -10.89
N GLY A 443 12.76 -4.54 -11.04
CA GLY A 443 12.35 -5.90 -11.41
C GLY A 443 12.64 -6.95 -10.33
N ASP A 444 13.09 -6.57 -9.13
CA ASP A 444 13.42 -7.49 -8.03
C ASP A 444 12.15 -8.18 -7.49
N PRO A 445 12.02 -9.52 -7.62
CA PRO A 445 10.85 -10.26 -7.15
C PRO A 445 10.56 -10.08 -5.66
N ASP A 446 11.57 -9.74 -4.86
CA ASP A 446 11.45 -9.51 -3.42
C ASP A 446 10.89 -8.11 -3.07
N ARG A 447 10.70 -7.24 -4.08
CA ARG A 447 10.32 -5.82 -3.89
C ARG A 447 9.06 -5.43 -4.67
N PRO A 448 7.90 -6.04 -4.37
CA PRO A 448 6.65 -5.66 -5.00
C PRO A 448 6.16 -4.27 -4.56
N LEU A 449 5.47 -3.59 -5.46
CA LEU A 449 4.79 -2.31 -5.27
C LEU A 449 3.49 -2.33 -6.09
N VAL A 450 2.35 -2.10 -5.45
CA VAL A 450 1.09 -1.94 -6.16
C VAL A 450 1.08 -0.57 -6.84
N THR A 451 0.88 -0.53 -8.16
CA THR A 451 0.93 0.69 -8.98
C THR A 451 -0.41 1.05 -9.63
N GLY A 452 -1.41 0.19 -9.52
CA GLY A 452 -2.75 0.45 -10.02
C GLY A 452 -3.76 -0.61 -9.60
N ALA A 453 -5.00 -0.45 -10.07
CA ALA A 453 -6.08 -1.41 -9.91
C ALA A 453 -6.87 -1.51 -11.21
N VAL A 454 -7.46 -2.68 -11.46
CA VAL A 454 -8.20 -2.97 -12.69
C VAL A 454 -9.55 -3.59 -12.38
N TYR A 455 -10.53 -3.28 -13.23
CA TYR A 455 -11.82 -4.00 -13.25
C TYR A 455 -11.65 -5.32 -14.00
N ASN A 456 -12.50 -6.30 -13.68
CA ASN A 456 -12.47 -7.62 -14.28
C ASN A 456 -13.88 -8.23 -14.37
N GLY A 457 -13.98 -9.50 -14.79
CA GLY A 457 -15.26 -10.19 -14.96
C GLY A 457 -16.07 -10.45 -13.68
N LEU A 458 -15.49 -10.20 -12.50
CA LEU A 458 -16.16 -10.27 -11.20
C LEU A 458 -16.43 -8.87 -10.63
N HIS A 459 -15.48 -7.95 -10.81
CA HIS A 459 -15.56 -6.55 -10.36
C HIS A 459 -15.73 -5.65 -11.57
N TYR A 460 -16.98 -5.31 -11.90
CA TYR A 460 -17.31 -4.41 -13.01
C TYR A 460 -17.16 -2.93 -12.62
N PRO A 461 -16.99 -2.05 -13.61
CA PRO A 461 -17.14 -0.61 -13.40
C PRO A 461 -18.50 -0.24 -12.76
N PRO A 462 -18.60 0.88 -12.00
CA PRO A 462 -19.81 1.26 -11.27
C PRO A 462 -21.06 1.48 -12.13
N TYR A 463 -20.88 1.82 -13.40
CA TYR A 463 -21.91 1.97 -14.40
C TYR A 463 -21.65 1.00 -15.55
N SER A 464 -22.71 0.52 -16.21
CA SER A 464 -22.54 -0.40 -17.34
C SER A 464 -21.79 0.29 -18.49
N LEU A 465 -20.85 -0.44 -19.08
CA LEU A 465 -20.13 -0.02 -20.27
C LEU A 465 -20.41 -1.01 -21.40
N PRO A 466 -20.54 -0.53 -22.66
CA PRO A 466 -20.16 0.80 -23.14
C PRO A 466 -21.26 1.90 -23.08
N GLU A 467 -22.42 1.63 -22.47
CA GLU A 467 -23.56 2.58 -22.51
C GLU A 467 -23.23 3.94 -21.85
N ASN A 468 -22.53 3.93 -20.72
CA ASN A 468 -22.19 5.14 -19.95
C ASN A 468 -20.75 5.62 -20.20
N LYS A 469 -20.26 5.50 -21.44
CA LYS A 469 -18.86 5.82 -21.81
C LYS A 469 -18.45 7.29 -21.62
N THR A 470 -19.41 8.20 -21.53
CA THR A 470 -19.23 9.64 -21.32
C THR A 470 -19.23 10.02 -19.84
N ARG A 471 -19.39 9.05 -18.92
CA ARG A 471 -19.46 9.30 -17.48
C ARG A 471 -18.14 9.03 -16.77
N THR A 472 -17.61 10.05 -16.10
CA THR A 472 -16.47 9.91 -15.17
C THR A 472 -16.99 9.76 -13.75
N THR A 473 -16.55 8.72 -13.02
CA THR A 473 -17.14 8.36 -11.71
C THR A 473 -16.11 8.09 -10.63
N PHE A 474 -16.31 8.72 -9.47
CA PHE A 474 -15.65 8.41 -8.21
C PHE A 474 -16.69 7.91 -7.21
N ARG A 475 -16.92 6.58 -7.17
CA ARG A 475 -17.88 5.94 -6.26
C ARG A 475 -17.16 5.12 -5.20
N THR A 476 -17.56 5.32 -3.94
CA THR A 476 -17.10 4.52 -2.78
C THR A 476 -18.14 3.48 -2.40
N GLN A 477 -17.81 2.55 -1.50
CA GLN A 477 -18.78 1.60 -0.96
C GLN A 477 -18.81 1.68 0.57
N THR A 478 -20.00 1.70 1.16
CA THR A 478 -20.15 1.59 2.62
C THR A 478 -19.46 0.30 3.11
N HIS A 479 -18.53 0.43 4.07
CA HIS A 479 -17.84 -0.72 4.66
C HIS A 479 -18.79 -1.54 5.54
N LYS A 480 -18.78 -2.88 5.41
CA LYS A 480 -19.64 -3.80 6.17
C LYS A 480 -21.12 -3.39 6.13
N GLY A 481 -21.59 -2.91 4.99
CA GLY A 481 -22.95 -2.40 4.81
C GLY A 481 -23.34 -2.18 3.35
N THR A 482 -24.51 -1.57 3.14
CA THR A 482 -25.02 -1.22 1.81
C THR A 482 -24.97 0.29 1.57
N GLY A 483 -24.90 0.72 0.31
CA GLY A 483 -24.85 2.13 -0.08
C GLY A 483 -23.47 2.63 -0.51
N TYR A 484 -23.42 3.90 -0.92
CA TYR A 484 -22.23 4.51 -1.52
C TYR A 484 -22.23 6.04 -1.40
N ASN A 485 -21.05 6.64 -1.38
CA ASN A 485 -20.88 8.06 -1.71
C ASN A 485 -20.33 8.19 -3.13
N GLU A 486 -20.72 9.25 -3.84
CA GLU A 486 -20.33 9.43 -5.24
C GLU A 486 -20.11 10.90 -5.60
N LEU A 487 -19.10 11.12 -6.44
CA LEU A 487 -18.96 12.28 -7.31
C LEU A 487 -18.85 11.78 -8.75
N SER A 488 -19.75 12.20 -9.64
CA SER A 488 -19.68 11.85 -11.06
C SER A 488 -19.96 13.04 -11.96
N PHE A 489 -19.46 12.93 -13.19
CA PHE A 489 -19.56 13.92 -14.26
C PHE A 489 -20.08 13.21 -15.51
N GLU A 490 -21.21 13.67 -16.04
CA GLU A 490 -21.75 13.29 -17.34
C GLU A 490 -21.34 14.35 -18.37
N ASP A 491 -20.73 13.91 -19.47
CA ASP A 491 -20.20 14.80 -20.51
C ASP A 491 -20.92 14.64 -21.87
N GLU A 492 -22.03 13.89 -21.94
CA GLU A 492 -22.87 13.83 -23.14
C GLU A 492 -23.52 15.19 -23.43
N ALA A 493 -23.44 15.63 -24.69
CA ALA A 493 -23.82 16.99 -25.06
C ALA A 493 -25.31 17.27 -24.83
N ASN A 494 -25.61 18.39 -24.15
CA ASN A 494 -26.95 18.79 -23.70
C ASN A 494 -27.57 17.85 -22.63
N GLN A 495 -26.76 16.99 -22.01
CA GLN A 495 -27.13 16.13 -20.89
C GLN A 495 -26.08 16.20 -19.78
N GLU A 496 -25.26 17.24 -19.77
CA GLU A 496 -24.16 17.40 -18.83
C GLU A 496 -24.67 17.49 -17.39
N GLU A 497 -24.06 16.73 -16.48
CA GLU A 497 -24.48 16.64 -15.09
C GLU A 497 -23.26 16.51 -14.18
N VAL A 498 -23.27 17.27 -13.08
CA VAL A 498 -22.42 16.99 -11.91
C VAL A 498 -23.29 16.41 -10.81
N TYR A 499 -23.07 15.14 -10.48
CA TYR A 499 -23.84 14.44 -9.46
C TYR A 499 -23.00 14.24 -8.19
N ILE A 500 -23.54 14.69 -7.05
CA ILE A 500 -22.94 14.53 -5.73
C ILE A 500 -23.93 13.78 -4.85
N HIS A 501 -23.53 12.59 -4.37
CA HIS A 501 -24.32 11.76 -3.46
C HIS A 501 -23.58 11.52 -2.15
N ALA A 502 -24.22 11.89 -1.04
CA ALA A 502 -23.76 11.55 0.30
C ALA A 502 -24.70 10.50 0.91
N GLN A 503 -24.15 9.35 1.31
CA GLN A 503 -24.94 8.24 1.87
C GLN A 503 -25.60 8.59 3.20
N LYS A 504 -25.04 9.55 3.94
CA LYS A 504 -25.53 9.95 5.27
C LYS A 504 -25.45 11.47 5.48
N ASP A 505 -24.30 11.95 5.96
CA ASP A 505 -24.11 13.36 6.31
C ASP A 505 -23.24 14.05 5.24
N MET A 506 -23.64 15.25 4.80
CA MET A 506 -22.82 16.12 3.96
C MET A 506 -22.48 17.40 4.72
N SER A 507 -21.20 17.61 5.00
CA SER A 507 -20.70 18.81 5.70
C SER A 507 -19.86 19.66 4.75
N THR A 508 -20.15 20.96 4.67
CA THR A 508 -19.38 21.91 3.85
C THR A 508 -18.92 23.07 4.72
N LYS A 509 -17.61 23.32 4.76
CA LYS A 509 -17.00 24.44 5.50
C LYS A 509 -16.21 25.32 4.53
N VAL A 510 -16.61 26.58 4.42
CA VAL A 510 -15.93 27.60 3.61
C VAL A 510 -15.38 28.67 4.56
N LEU A 511 -14.07 28.91 4.51
CA LEU A 511 -13.41 29.84 5.46
C LEU A 511 -13.51 31.31 5.08
N ASN A 512 -13.90 31.60 3.83
CA ASN A 512 -14.01 32.96 3.31
C ASN A 512 -15.32 33.09 2.53
N ASN A 513 -15.25 33.29 1.21
CA ASN A 513 -16.43 33.54 0.38
C ASN A 513 -16.91 32.26 -0.33
N ARG A 514 -18.24 32.07 -0.36
CA ARG A 514 -18.92 31.11 -1.24
C ARG A 514 -19.70 31.89 -2.29
N TYR A 515 -19.45 31.61 -3.57
CA TYR A 515 -20.21 32.17 -4.69
C TYR A 515 -21.13 31.10 -5.27
N ARG A 516 -22.30 31.52 -5.75
CA ARG A 516 -23.26 30.65 -6.41
C ARG A 516 -23.99 31.45 -7.49
N ASP A 517 -23.93 30.97 -8.72
CA ASP A 517 -24.61 31.53 -9.88
C ASP A 517 -25.31 30.37 -10.59
N ILE A 518 -26.59 30.56 -10.93
CA ILE A 518 -27.46 29.52 -11.48
C ILE A 518 -28.16 30.15 -12.68
N GLY A 519 -27.86 29.63 -13.87
CA GLY A 519 -28.37 30.23 -15.12
C GLY A 519 -29.85 29.99 -15.41
N GLN A 520 -30.47 29.03 -14.73
CA GLN A 520 -31.88 28.64 -14.88
C GLN A 520 -32.50 28.43 -13.49
N ASP A 521 -32.97 27.22 -13.19
CA ASP A 521 -33.76 26.94 -12.01
C ASP A 521 -32.92 26.42 -10.83
N GLU A 522 -33.33 26.81 -9.62
CA GLU A 522 -32.88 26.18 -8.36
C GLU A 522 -34.06 25.55 -7.63
N PHE A 523 -33.91 24.28 -7.22
CA PHE A 523 -34.87 23.61 -6.34
C PHE A 523 -34.19 23.12 -5.05
N LEU A 524 -34.74 23.54 -3.90
CA LEU A 524 -34.31 23.11 -2.57
C LEU A 524 -35.45 22.40 -1.84
N LYS A 525 -35.22 21.16 -1.41
CA LYS A 525 -36.15 20.41 -0.58
C LYS A 525 -35.48 19.98 0.73
N VAL A 526 -36.01 20.46 1.85
CA VAL A 526 -35.59 20.06 3.19
C VAL A 526 -36.74 19.35 3.89
N ALA A 527 -36.58 18.06 4.18
CA ALA A 527 -37.66 17.24 4.73
C ALA A 527 -37.96 17.52 6.21
N ARG A 528 -37.01 18.10 6.95
CA ARG A 528 -37.14 18.39 8.39
C ARG A 528 -36.97 19.87 8.67
N HIS A 529 -35.77 20.29 9.07
CA HIS A 529 -35.50 21.63 9.56
C HIS A 529 -34.43 22.31 8.71
N GLN A 530 -34.66 23.58 8.40
CA GLN A 530 -33.67 24.48 7.83
C GLN A 530 -33.47 25.64 8.80
N THR A 531 -32.21 25.99 9.07
CA THR A 531 -31.84 27.14 9.89
C THR A 531 -30.84 27.96 9.09
N ASN A 532 -31.11 29.26 8.94
CA ASN A 532 -30.21 30.22 8.33
C ASN A 532 -29.84 31.25 9.42
N ASP A 533 -28.59 31.26 9.85
CA ASP A 533 -28.06 32.25 10.79
C ASP A 533 -27.15 33.21 10.02
N VAL A 534 -27.57 34.47 9.91
CA VAL A 534 -26.90 35.51 9.11
C VAL A 534 -26.51 36.64 10.06
N HIS A 535 -25.22 36.75 10.36
CA HIS A 535 -24.72 37.76 11.30
C HIS A 535 -24.63 39.18 10.70
N GLY A 536 -24.62 39.29 9.37
CA GLY A 536 -24.58 40.56 8.66
C GLY A 536 -25.88 40.79 7.89
N ASP A 537 -25.76 41.37 6.69
CA ASP A 537 -26.91 41.74 5.89
C ASP A 537 -27.45 40.57 5.04
N HIS A 538 -28.77 40.50 4.90
CA HIS A 538 -29.45 39.68 3.90
C HIS A 538 -30.18 40.61 2.92
N LYS A 539 -29.81 40.56 1.64
CA LYS A 539 -30.48 41.29 0.56
C LYS A 539 -31.05 40.30 -0.45
N GLU A 540 -32.33 40.46 -0.75
CA GLU A 540 -33.06 39.69 -1.75
C GLU A 540 -33.70 40.66 -2.75
N THR A 541 -33.46 40.45 -4.05
CA THR A 541 -34.14 41.18 -5.12
C THR A 541 -34.92 40.16 -5.96
N ILE A 542 -36.21 40.39 -6.12
CA ILE A 542 -37.10 39.52 -6.91
C ILE A 542 -37.80 40.39 -7.94
N ASP A 543 -37.44 40.22 -9.21
CA ASP A 543 -38.04 40.97 -10.30
C ASP A 543 -39.46 40.47 -10.65
N GLY A 544 -39.71 39.18 -10.39
CA GLY A 544 -40.99 38.52 -10.60
C GLY A 544 -41.90 38.56 -9.36
N HIS A 545 -42.44 37.39 -9.01
CA HIS A 545 -43.36 37.24 -7.88
C HIS A 545 -42.68 36.56 -6.69
N LYS A 546 -42.95 37.05 -5.47
CA LYS A 546 -42.63 36.36 -4.22
C LYS A 546 -43.92 35.79 -3.61
N ALA A 547 -43.95 34.49 -3.36
CA ALA A 547 -45.06 33.83 -2.65
C ALA A 547 -44.52 33.07 -1.44
N THR A 548 -45.10 33.31 -0.27
CA THR A 548 -44.76 32.62 0.98
C THR A 548 -46.00 31.96 1.55
N GLN A 549 -45.93 30.65 1.77
CA GLN A 549 -46.99 29.90 2.44
C GLN A 549 -46.46 29.26 3.72
N VAL A 550 -47.03 29.63 4.85
CA VAL A 550 -46.73 29.04 6.15
C VAL A 550 -47.96 28.30 6.65
N ASN A 551 -47.87 26.98 6.73
CA ASN A 551 -49.01 26.13 7.09
C ASN A 551 -49.34 26.13 8.60
N SER A 552 -48.45 26.70 9.42
CA SER A 552 -48.64 26.83 10.86
C SER A 552 -48.37 28.28 11.29
N THR A 553 -47.30 28.52 12.04
CA THR A 553 -47.03 29.82 12.66
C THR A 553 -45.95 30.56 11.90
N PHE A 554 -46.21 31.82 11.56
CA PHE A 554 -45.21 32.78 11.12
C PHE A 554 -44.95 33.77 12.28
N THR A 555 -43.68 33.97 12.62
CA THR A 555 -43.26 34.93 13.65
C THR A 555 -42.10 35.73 13.09
N GLU A 556 -42.23 37.05 13.14
CA GLU A 556 -41.21 38.00 12.73
C GLU A 556 -41.01 39.00 13.86
N THR A 557 -39.74 39.18 14.25
CA THR A 557 -39.33 40.14 15.27
C THR A 557 -38.28 41.04 14.65
N VAL A 558 -38.50 42.34 14.68
CA VAL A 558 -37.54 43.36 14.23
C VAL A 558 -37.30 44.29 15.40
N GLU A 559 -36.03 44.42 15.82
CA GLU A 559 -35.67 45.21 17.01
C GLU A 559 -35.67 46.72 16.76
N GLN A 560 -35.53 47.13 15.49
CA GLN A 560 -35.50 48.52 15.06
C GLN A 560 -36.65 48.77 14.08
N ASP A 561 -36.38 49.51 13.01
CA ASP A 561 -37.40 50.00 12.10
C ASP A 561 -37.77 48.96 11.03
N VAL A 562 -39.07 48.91 10.71
CA VAL A 562 -39.60 48.25 9.52
C VAL A 562 -40.12 49.32 8.58
N SER A 563 -39.65 49.32 7.33
CA SER A 563 -40.12 50.22 6.27
C SER A 563 -40.61 49.40 5.09
N VAL A 564 -41.90 49.56 4.76
CA VAL A 564 -42.54 48.87 3.64
C VAL A 564 -43.23 49.90 2.75
N THR A 565 -43.07 49.76 1.44
CA THR A 565 -43.75 50.60 0.44
C THR A 565 -44.48 49.71 -0.55
N TYR A 566 -45.81 49.80 -0.54
CA TYR A 566 -46.66 49.18 -1.55
C TYR A 566 -47.02 50.21 -2.62
N ASN A 567 -46.55 50.02 -3.85
CA ASN A 567 -46.79 50.96 -4.95
C ASN A 567 -48.20 50.87 -5.56
N ALA A 568 -48.96 49.82 -5.20
CA ALA A 568 -50.31 49.57 -5.70
C ALA A 568 -51.23 49.23 -4.53
N ASN A 569 -51.82 48.04 -4.52
CA ASN A 569 -52.79 47.63 -3.51
C ASN A 569 -52.14 46.76 -2.43
N GLU A 570 -52.54 46.99 -1.19
CA GLU A 570 -52.39 46.05 -0.08
C GLU A 570 -53.78 45.49 0.27
N THR A 571 -53.87 44.19 0.54
CA THR A 571 -55.10 43.56 1.03
C THR A 571 -54.73 42.60 2.15
N GLN A 572 -55.30 42.84 3.33
CA GLN A 572 -55.11 42.00 4.50
C GLN A 572 -56.43 41.33 4.85
N TYR A 573 -56.39 40.02 5.08
CA TYR A 573 -57.55 39.24 5.55
C TYR A 573 -57.15 38.48 6.80
N VAL A 574 -57.79 38.82 7.93
CA VAL A 574 -57.58 38.18 9.23
C VAL A 574 -58.86 37.46 9.61
N LYS A 575 -58.78 36.13 9.76
CA LYS A 575 -59.97 35.28 10.00
C LYS A 575 -60.53 35.42 11.42
N ASN A 576 -59.65 35.57 12.40
CA ASN A 576 -60.02 35.64 13.82
C ASN A 576 -59.74 37.06 14.34
N ASN A 577 -58.66 37.26 15.09
CA ASN A 577 -58.36 38.53 15.76
C ASN A 577 -57.14 39.21 15.15
N SER A 578 -57.17 40.54 15.13
CA SER A 578 -56.03 41.41 14.84
C SER A 578 -55.83 42.36 16.01
N ASP A 579 -54.75 42.19 16.76
CA ASP A 579 -54.38 43.04 17.89
C ASP A 579 -53.24 43.99 17.46
N LEU A 580 -53.44 45.30 17.64
CA LEU A 580 -52.44 46.33 17.31
C LEU A 580 -52.17 47.19 18.55
N GLU A 581 -50.92 47.18 19.02
CA GLU A 581 -50.43 48.01 20.11
C GLU A 581 -49.34 48.95 19.58
N ILE A 582 -49.48 50.26 19.85
CA ILE A 582 -48.52 51.29 19.44
C ILE A 582 -48.09 52.03 20.69
N GLY A 583 -46.81 51.94 21.05
CA GLY A 583 -46.26 52.50 22.29
C GLY A 583 -46.18 54.04 22.32
N ASP A 584 -45.95 54.67 21.16
CA ASP A 584 -45.84 56.12 21.03
C ASP A 584 -46.98 56.71 20.17
N ASN A 585 -46.75 56.90 18.87
CA ASN A 585 -47.67 57.66 18.01
C ASN A 585 -48.04 56.92 16.72
N GLN A 586 -49.35 56.84 16.46
CA GLN A 586 -49.93 56.42 15.19
C GLN A 586 -50.35 57.64 14.37
N ILE A 587 -49.93 57.72 13.11
CA ILE A 587 -50.37 58.75 12.15
C ILE A 587 -50.96 58.06 10.93
N THR A 588 -52.23 58.30 10.66
CA THR A 588 -52.93 57.79 9.48
C THR A 588 -53.27 58.95 8.54
N LYS A 589 -52.86 58.86 7.27
CA LYS A 589 -53.20 59.84 6.24
C LYS A 589 -53.94 59.15 5.10
N ILE A 590 -55.23 59.42 4.98
CA ILE A 590 -56.08 58.85 3.94
C ILE A 590 -56.34 59.90 2.85
N GLY A 591 -56.05 59.56 1.60
CA GLY A 591 -56.15 60.50 0.47
C GLY A 591 -57.56 60.62 -0.15
N LYS A 592 -58.42 59.62 0.09
CA LYS A 592 -59.82 59.59 -0.39
C LYS A 592 -60.75 59.24 0.77
N ASN A 593 -61.26 58.01 0.83
CA ASN A 593 -62.26 57.59 1.81
C ASN A 593 -61.62 56.65 2.84
N ASP A 594 -62.08 56.78 4.08
CA ASP A 594 -61.80 55.86 5.19
C ASP A 594 -63.15 55.32 5.70
N ASP A 595 -63.47 54.07 5.33
CA ASP A 595 -64.76 53.45 5.65
C ASP A 595 -64.56 52.44 6.80
N LEU A 596 -65.15 52.72 7.96
CA LEU A 596 -65.14 51.84 9.13
C LEU A 596 -66.53 51.25 9.38
N ASP A 597 -66.69 49.95 9.10
CA ASP A 597 -67.89 49.19 9.45
C ASP A 597 -67.61 48.26 10.63
N VAL A 598 -68.40 48.36 11.69
CA VAL A 598 -68.23 47.59 12.94
C VAL A 598 -69.54 46.87 13.24
N GLY A 599 -69.54 45.54 13.14
CA GLY A 599 -70.75 44.72 13.27
C GLY A 599 -71.33 44.63 14.69
N GLU A 600 -70.52 44.88 15.73
CA GLU A 600 -70.97 44.89 17.13
C GLU A 600 -70.67 46.24 17.81
N ASN A 601 -69.62 46.33 18.61
CA ASN A 601 -69.32 47.50 19.44
C ASN A 601 -68.03 48.20 19.00
N SER A 602 -68.07 49.52 18.84
CA SER A 602 -66.89 50.39 18.70
C SER A 602 -66.71 51.21 19.97
N ASN A 603 -65.63 50.96 20.71
CA ASN A 603 -65.31 51.64 21.96
C ASN A 603 -64.09 52.54 21.77
N LEU A 604 -64.26 53.85 21.94
CA LEU A 604 -63.18 54.83 21.86
C LEU A 604 -62.98 55.51 23.23
N THR A 605 -61.80 55.33 23.82
CA THR A 605 -61.37 56.06 25.01
C THR A 605 -60.20 56.96 24.65
N VAL A 606 -60.29 58.25 24.99
CA VAL A 606 -59.23 59.23 24.73
C VAL A 606 -58.79 59.85 26.06
N GLY A 607 -57.52 59.67 26.42
CA GLY A 607 -57.01 60.06 27.75
C GLY A 607 -56.82 61.56 27.95
N ALA A 608 -56.46 62.31 26.90
CA ALA A 608 -56.20 63.74 26.95
C ALA A 608 -57.27 64.56 26.23
N SER A 609 -57.14 64.74 24.91
CA SER A 609 -58.08 65.52 24.10
C SER A 609 -58.44 64.79 22.80
N LYS A 610 -59.70 64.90 22.41
CA LYS A 610 -60.20 64.54 21.07
C LYS A 610 -60.59 65.83 20.36
N SER A 611 -60.05 66.07 19.17
CA SER A 611 -60.43 67.18 18.29
C SER A 611 -61.02 66.60 17.00
N SER A 612 -62.13 67.17 16.54
CA SER A 612 -62.75 66.81 15.26
C SER A 612 -62.99 68.11 14.49
N ASP A 613 -62.43 68.20 13.30
CA ASP A 613 -62.62 69.32 12.37
C ASP A 613 -63.21 68.75 11.09
N ILE A 614 -64.43 69.16 10.77
CA ILE A 614 -65.27 68.53 9.73
C ILE A 614 -65.63 69.62 8.72
N GLY A 615 -65.09 69.49 7.50
CA GLY A 615 -65.19 70.54 6.48
C GLY A 615 -66.57 70.65 5.80
N ALA A 616 -67.41 69.62 5.92
CA ALA A 616 -68.77 69.59 5.38
C ALA A 616 -69.74 69.16 6.49
N ASP A 617 -70.40 68.01 6.32
CA ASP A 617 -71.45 67.57 7.25
C ASP A 617 -70.92 66.56 8.27
N ASP A 618 -71.22 66.79 9.56
CA ASP A 618 -71.12 65.80 10.63
C ASP A 618 -72.51 65.22 10.93
N ASN A 619 -72.81 64.07 10.34
CA ASN A 619 -74.12 63.43 10.48
C ASN A 619 -74.09 62.36 11.58
N GLN A 620 -74.54 62.73 12.78
CA GLN A 620 -74.70 61.78 13.88
C GLN A 620 -76.14 61.26 13.98
N THR A 621 -76.37 60.01 13.58
CA THR A 621 -77.64 59.31 13.80
C THR A 621 -77.47 58.28 14.91
N VAL A 622 -78.23 58.40 15.99
CA VAL A 622 -78.17 57.48 17.14
C VAL A 622 -79.53 56.79 17.30
N GLY A 623 -79.58 55.47 17.12
CA GLY A 623 -80.82 54.69 17.24
C GLY A 623 -81.29 54.50 18.69
N GLY A 624 -80.37 54.62 19.65
CA GLY A 624 -80.65 54.58 21.09
C GLY A 624 -80.50 55.95 21.75
N ASN A 625 -79.84 56.00 22.91
CA ASN A 625 -79.60 57.24 23.64
C ASN A 625 -78.25 57.87 23.28
N LEU A 626 -78.25 59.18 22.99
CA LEU A 626 -77.03 59.99 23.01
C LEU A 626 -76.87 60.63 24.40
N THR A 627 -75.77 60.32 25.10
CA THR A 627 -75.44 60.95 26.38
C THR A 627 -74.16 61.76 26.24
N VAL A 628 -74.23 63.06 26.50
CA VAL A 628 -73.08 63.97 26.52
C VAL A 628 -72.93 64.50 27.94
N SER A 629 -71.85 64.14 28.61
CA SER A 629 -71.55 64.58 29.97
C SER A 629 -70.22 65.32 30.00
N VAL A 630 -70.24 66.61 30.31
CA VAL A 630 -69.05 67.47 30.33
C VAL A 630 -68.90 68.06 31.73
N LYS A 631 -67.71 67.88 32.33
CA LYS A 631 -67.39 68.45 33.65
C LYS A 631 -67.02 69.93 33.59
N GLY A 632 -66.37 70.32 32.49
CA GLY A 632 -66.04 71.71 32.18
C GLY A 632 -67.17 72.41 31.46
N ASN A 633 -66.82 73.35 30.59
CA ASN A 633 -67.79 74.11 29.81
C ASN A 633 -68.20 73.34 28.55
N THR A 634 -69.48 73.47 28.18
CA THR A 634 -69.98 73.12 26.86
C THR A 634 -70.48 74.40 26.18
N SER A 635 -70.14 74.59 24.91
CA SER A 635 -70.62 75.71 24.10
C SER A 635 -71.08 75.23 22.75
N TYR A 636 -72.25 75.68 22.32
CA TYR A 636 -72.75 75.49 20.96
C TYR A 636 -72.84 76.86 20.31
N LYS A 637 -72.17 77.04 19.18
CA LYS A 637 -72.24 78.24 18.35
C LYS A 637 -72.57 77.82 16.93
N ALA A 638 -73.60 78.40 16.36
CA ALA A 638 -73.90 78.32 14.94
C ALA A 638 -74.07 79.75 14.40
N ASP A 639 -73.50 80.03 13.24
CA ASP A 639 -73.76 81.29 12.53
C ASP A 639 -75.12 81.21 11.79
N GLY A 640 -75.62 79.99 11.56
CA GLY A 640 -76.96 79.70 11.06
C GLY A 640 -77.96 79.37 12.19
N ALA A 641 -79.09 78.78 11.81
CA ALA A 641 -80.13 78.40 12.76
C ALA A 641 -79.69 77.22 13.64
N THR A 642 -79.72 77.40 14.96
CA THR A 642 -79.63 76.30 15.93
C THR A 642 -81.03 75.79 16.25
N GLN A 643 -81.28 74.50 16.02
CA GLN A 643 -82.55 73.86 16.36
C GLN A 643 -82.32 72.80 17.44
N VAL A 644 -83.09 72.88 18.52
CA VAL A 644 -83.25 71.80 19.51
C VAL A 644 -84.71 71.38 19.45
N ILE A 645 -84.96 70.21 18.86
CA ILE A 645 -86.30 69.68 18.67
C ILE A 645 -86.42 68.42 19.52
N SER A 646 -87.41 68.37 20.40
CA SER A 646 -87.72 67.20 21.23
C SER A 646 -89.20 66.86 21.05
N GLY A 647 -89.50 65.58 20.89
CA GLY A 647 -90.88 65.09 20.76
C GLY A 647 -91.65 65.06 22.09
N ASP A 648 -90.95 65.10 23.23
CA ASP A 648 -91.56 65.02 24.56
C ASP A 648 -91.27 66.27 25.39
N LYS A 649 -90.00 66.48 25.74
CA LYS A 649 -89.61 67.52 26.69
C LYS A 649 -88.21 68.07 26.41
N ILE A 650 -88.04 69.38 26.62
CA ILE A 650 -86.73 70.03 26.71
C ILE A 650 -86.60 70.60 28.13
N VAL A 651 -85.49 70.27 28.80
CA VAL A 651 -85.15 70.80 30.13
C VAL A 651 -83.77 71.44 30.05
N LEU A 652 -83.72 72.75 30.23
CA LEU A 652 -82.48 73.47 30.49
C LEU A 652 -82.47 73.80 31.98
N LYS A 653 -81.51 73.30 32.74
CA LYS A 653 -81.45 73.50 34.19
C LYS A 653 -80.04 73.88 34.61
N THR A 654 -79.94 74.91 35.45
CA THR A 654 -78.70 75.36 36.07
C THR A 654 -78.96 75.60 37.55
N GLY A 655 -78.43 74.75 38.42
CA GLY A 655 -78.69 74.81 39.87
C GLY A 655 -80.19 74.78 40.19
N GLY A 656 -80.69 75.82 40.87
CA GLY A 656 -82.11 76.00 41.19
C GLY A 656 -82.98 76.56 40.06
N SER A 657 -82.38 77.02 38.95
CA SER A 657 -83.09 77.64 37.83
C SER A 657 -83.34 76.66 36.69
N SER A 658 -84.49 76.77 36.02
CA SER A 658 -84.80 75.94 34.86
C SER A 658 -85.75 76.58 33.86
N LEU A 659 -85.56 76.25 32.59
CA LEU A 659 -86.56 76.35 31.52
C LEU A 659 -87.01 74.92 31.17
N VAL A 660 -88.31 74.69 31.26
CA VAL A 660 -88.92 73.42 30.87
C VAL A 660 -89.95 73.69 29.79
N MET A 661 -89.82 73.02 28.66
CA MET A 661 -90.80 73.00 27.57
C MET A 661 -91.33 71.59 27.45
N ASN A 662 -92.65 71.43 27.49
CA ASN A 662 -93.30 70.13 27.30
C ASN A 662 -94.02 70.10 25.95
N SER A 663 -94.26 68.89 25.44
CA SER A 663 -94.94 68.63 24.17
C SER A 663 -96.40 69.13 24.13
N ASP A 664 -97.04 69.34 25.29
CA ASP A 664 -98.37 69.96 25.41
C ASP A 664 -98.38 71.48 25.17
N GLY A 665 -97.22 72.07 24.90
CA GLY A 665 -97.05 73.51 24.64
C GLY A 665 -96.81 74.34 25.89
N SER A 666 -96.81 73.74 27.09
CA SER A 666 -96.50 74.47 28.31
C SER A 666 -95.01 74.81 28.43
N ILE A 667 -94.73 76.07 28.80
CA ILE A 667 -93.39 76.56 29.08
C ILE A 667 -93.33 77.01 30.54
N LYS A 668 -92.47 76.38 31.33
CA LYS A 668 -92.22 76.73 32.72
C LYS A 668 -90.84 77.33 32.88
N LEU A 669 -90.80 78.61 33.21
CA LEU A 669 -89.60 79.31 33.66
C LEU A 669 -89.60 79.30 35.20
N SER A 670 -88.51 78.89 35.83
CA SER A 670 -88.43 78.81 37.30
C SER A 670 -87.04 79.20 37.78
N GLY A 671 -86.98 79.98 38.87
CA GLY A 671 -85.75 80.44 39.51
C GLY A 671 -86.08 81.22 40.79
N SER A 672 -85.10 81.38 41.69
CA SER A 672 -85.24 82.15 42.93
C SER A 672 -85.47 83.65 42.69
N SER A 673 -85.00 84.16 41.55
CA SER A 673 -85.42 85.44 40.97
C SER A 673 -85.51 85.26 39.45
N ILE A 674 -86.53 85.88 38.85
CA ILE A 674 -86.69 85.92 37.39
C ILE A 674 -86.72 87.38 36.99
N THR A 675 -85.64 87.83 36.37
CA THR A 675 -85.55 89.17 35.79
C THR A 675 -85.81 89.05 34.30
N ILE A 676 -86.81 89.76 33.80
CA ILE A 676 -87.11 89.86 32.36
C ILE A 676 -86.85 91.30 31.96
N GLU A 677 -85.69 91.54 31.35
CA GLU A 677 -85.27 92.85 30.86
C GLU A 677 -85.36 92.90 29.34
N GLY A 678 -85.90 93.99 28.81
CA GLY A 678 -85.88 94.29 27.39
C GLY A 678 -85.33 95.70 27.19
N SER A 679 -84.37 95.85 26.29
CA SER A 679 -83.71 97.14 26.02
C SER A 679 -84.59 98.14 25.26
N ASP A 680 -85.71 97.69 24.72
CA ASP A 680 -86.63 98.52 23.92
C ASP A 680 -88.10 98.30 24.34
N LYS A 681 -88.59 97.05 24.31
CA LYS A 681 -89.95 96.73 24.74
C LYS A 681 -90.06 95.26 25.18
N VAL A 682 -90.50 95.03 26.41
CA VAL A 682 -90.93 93.69 26.84
C VAL A 682 -92.43 93.58 26.59
N VAL A 683 -92.85 92.54 25.86
CA VAL A 683 -94.26 92.26 25.56
C VAL A 683 -94.61 90.88 26.10
N ILE A 684 -95.38 90.84 27.18
CA ILE A 684 -95.98 89.62 27.71
C ILE A 684 -97.44 89.63 27.27
N LYS A 685 -97.83 88.70 26.40
CA LYS A 685 -99.20 88.54 25.91
C LYS A 685 -99.65 87.11 26.18
N GLY A 686 -100.78 86.99 26.85
CA GLY A 686 -101.45 85.73 27.12
C GLY A 686 -102.93 85.99 27.44
N GLY A 687 -103.79 84.98 27.24
CA GLY A 687 -105.23 85.11 27.52
C GLY A 687 -105.54 85.46 28.98
N ASN A 688 -104.60 85.16 29.89
CA ASN A 688 -104.63 85.58 31.29
C ASN A 688 -103.19 85.67 31.82
N VAL A 689 -102.77 86.84 32.32
CA VAL A 689 -101.41 87.07 32.84
C VAL A 689 -101.53 87.50 34.30
N ALA A 690 -101.11 86.62 35.21
CA ALA A 690 -101.02 86.90 36.64
C ALA A 690 -99.57 87.22 37.00
N ILE A 691 -99.32 88.46 37.42
CA ILE A 691 -98.05 88.92 37.97
C ILE A 691 -98.29 89.11 39.47
N ASN A 692 -97.51 88.42 40.30
CA ASN A 692 -97.55 88.53 41.76
C ASN A 692 -96.18 88.97 42.27
#